data_AF-A0A6G0UR28-F1
#
_entry.id   AF-A0A6G0UR28-F1
#
_cell.length_a   1.000
_cell.length_b   1.000
_cell.length_c   1.000
_cell.angle_alpha   90.00
_cell.angle_beta   90.00
_cell.angle_gamma   90.00
#
_symmetry.space_group_name_H-M   'P 1'
#
loop_
_entity.id
_entity.type
_entity.pdbx_description
1 polymer ?
#
loop_
_entity_poly.entity_id
_entity_poly.type
_entity_poly.pdbx_seq_one_letter_code
_entity_poly.pdbx_strand_id
1 'polypeptide(L)'
;MTDVKTMVEIKKEPGIQEKPKENEKDNEEKISSWTSFHYNQFAHAPTLELNDRALLYKARKNYEVKLEGICRSKVQDATKAKTGIPKDEESENDRKAEMFEIYVKLGHINLLAMDHAKAMFAYQRAIKLDNDKFRAHKAGLYGVGLVYFHFKAYPACIEAFNHLLYLDSDLEVSQEIQVRLGIAQKNIGNFEKAAKHLTSAFDDLRNTPLFSKPEIKFHIAHCFDAAGDLKTAFEEYRSLKEDPAVQKDPKLLANVCRALEGQNPHDAFVNYRHAIDKNEHDADTWCSIGVLYQLQNQDTDALQAFICAIQLSQTHNQAWACLGKLYENHFQYKEALYCYKKAVHHKSSHPEPLKRRIQLIQKTLLDNATAFLRAKQTTFKNVEPLPLLEKAWHLGIPAELRPHQREFIKDNNAIDNFLAQALEEPSTSCFNEGEHEEGISQLQGGELPPNFSLLAPIYVPITITAKNYNPIFEENCSPPKPEVVPLKQRPGVEKLALKTPLIKVEKPSEANSVELQNFCYQSPIALIRGLTSALKMDLSLFSTKSLIETQPDYPVEVRTQYRMPGDINVDQLGQASWNCYSAKSHTTVSRYGSYQAESFRHSLKEETERLKAAGTGSKYAIAAAQAAAAGMPLGTIATTAPAASLLSISNSGKSEPNGPPTKRRRTGQAAVNASGDKLAAAAVLAGGPDDLPVGQMPMRIVKFGTNVDLSDENKFPLQLRELNKMPAFCRNSATCNFLSHLGHTVLGMNTVQLYMKVPGCRTPGHLENNCFASVNINIGPGECEWFGVDYEYWPVIDKMCKDRGLDLMKGSWWPNFEDLVRARVPVYRFTQKAGDLVWVGGGCVHWVQSIGWCNNVAWNVGPMTAEQLKMSLYSHEWNKLTNYRSLVPMQHLCWQLAQNVRFSDQKIFNVVKSVMIRSLAYCKMVHDYVLTKTKSQIKFQPRIKGEAAHYCHTCDIEVFNLLFVKEFHNKFKVFCVQCAKKANFEEYVVLQQITFEDLSDIFDRFQLHPAKTPLLC
;
A
#
# COMPACT_ATOMS: atom_id res chain seq x y z
N MET A 1 16.69 -26.62 -33.12
CA MET A 1 15.48 -27.23 -33.73
C MET A 1 14.49 -27.66 -32.64
N THR A 2 14.18 -26.77 -31.68
CA THR A 2 13.32 -27.08 -30.52
C THR A 2 12.44 -25.89 -30.10
N ASP A 3 12.01 -25.06 -31.07
CA ASP A 3 11.15 -23.88 -30.83
C ASP A 3 9.90 -23.85 -31.74
N VAL A 4 9.34 -25.02 -32.10
CA VAL A 4 8.17 -25.08 -33.02
C VAL A 4 7.04 -25.99 -32.52
N LYS A 5 6.82 -26.11 -31.20
CA LYS A 5 5.76 -27.02 -30.69
C LYS A 5 4.79 -26.46 -29.65
N THR A 6 4.62 -25.15 -29.53
CA THR A 6 3.63 -24.62 -28.56
C THR A 6 2.81 -23.46 -29.12
N MET A 7 2.00 -23.72 -30.15
CA MET A 7 0.88 -22.85 -30.54
C MET A 7 -0.23 -23.61 -31.30
N VAL A 8 -0.75 -24.70 -30.73
CA VAL A 8 -2.11 -25.18 -31.08
C VAL A 8 -2.71 -25.88 -29.86
N GLU A 9 -3.36 -25.13 -28.97
CA GLU A 9 -4.50 -25.62 -28.19
C GLU A 9 -5.50 -24.47 -28.05
N ILE A 10 -6.48 -24.43 -28.96
CA ILE A 10 -7.62 -23.53 -28.88
C ILE A 10 -8.64 -24.19 -27.95
N LYS A 11 -8.78 -23.68 -26.72
CA LYS A 11 -10.01 -23.88 -25.95
C LYS A 11 -11.10 -23.03 -26.60
N LYS A 12 -12.12 -23.69 -27.15
CA LYS A 12 -13.37 -23.06 -27.56
C LYS A 12 -14.00 -22.35 -26.36
N GLU A 13 -14.30 -21.07 -26.48
CA GLU A 13 -15.23 -20.39 -25.58
C GLU A 13 -16.64 -20.98 -25.80
N PRO A 14 -17.38 -21.35 -24.74
CA PRO A 14 -18.78 -21.77 -24.88
C PRO A 14 -19.66 -20.52 -24.97
N GLY A 15 -20.22 -20.21 -26.15
CA GLY A 15 -21.22 -19.15 -26.24
C GLY A 15 -21.57 -18.58 -27.63
N ILE A 16 -20.86 -18.92 -28.71
CA ILE A 16 -21.17 -18.35 -30.03
C ILE A 16 -21.93 -19.39 -30.85
N GLN A 17 -23.23 -19.15 -31.07
CA GLN A 17 -24.04 -19.90 -32.03
C GLN A 17 -23.56 -19.57 -33.45
N GLU A 18 -23.10 -20.59 -34.19
CA GLU A 18 -22.77 -20.45 -35.61
C GLU A 18 -24.03 -20.28 -36.47
N LYS A 19 -24.09 -19.18 -37.25
CA LYS A 19 -24.91 -18.99 -38.46
C LYS A 19 -24.31 -17.89 -39.35
N PRO A 20 -24.59 -17.88 -40.65
CA PRO A 20 -24.20 -18.81 -41.71
C PRO A 20 -22.88 -18.35 -42.40
N LYS A 21 -22.32 -19.20 -43.26
CA LYS A 21 -21.11 -18.92 -44.06
C LYS A 21 -21.30 -17.68 -44.95
N GLU A 22 -20.77 -16.53 -44.54
CA GLU A 22 -20.46 -15.43 -45.45
C GLU A 22 -19.31 -15.84 -46.38
N ASN A 23 -19.43 -15.52 -47.67
CA ASN A 23 -18.47 -15.90 -48.72
C ASN A 23 -17.03 -15.50 -48.31
N GLU A 24 -16.10 -16.46 -48.28
CA GLU A 24 -14.68 -16.18 -48.03
C GLU A 24 -14.10 -15.18 -49.05
N LYS A 25 -14.67 -15.13 -50.24
CA LYS A 25 -14.32 -14.18 -51.31
C LYS A 25 -14.65 -12.72 -50.95
N ASP A 26 -15.82 -12.48 -50.35
CA ASP A 26 -16.24 -11.14 -49.92
C ASP A 26 -15.37 -10.66 -48.74
N ASN A 27 -14.96 -11.57 -47.86
CA ASN A 27 -14.04 -11.29 -46.76
C ASN A 27 -12.62 -10.95 -47.24
N GLU A 28 -12.11 -11.64 -48.26
CA GLU A 28 -10.81 -11.32 -48.86
C GLU A 28 -10.84 -9.99 -49.63
N GLU A 29 -11.92 -9.67 -50.33
CA GLU A 29 -12.11 -8.37 -50.98
C GLU A 29 -12.19 -7.22 -49.96
N LYS A 30 -12.87 -7.43 -48.82
CA LYS A 30 -12.96 -6.46 -47.72
C LYS A 30 -11.62 -6.22 -47.03
N ILE A 31 -10.84 -7.27 -46.77
CA ILE A 31 -9.48 -7.17 -46.22
C ILE A 31 -8.54 -6.51 -47.23
N SER A 32 -8.66 -6.84 -48.52
CA SER A 32 -7.90 -6.21 -49.59
C SER A 32 -8.19 -4.70 -49.63
N SER A 33 -9.46 -4.31 -49.52
CA SER A 33 -9.90 -2.91 -49.43
C SER A 33 -9.34 -2.16 -48.20
N TRP A 34 -9.24 -2.81 -47.03
CA TRP A 34 -8.61 -2.21 -45.84
C TRP A 34 -7.09 -2.06 -45.97
N THR A 35 -6.46 -2.94 -46.74
CA THR A 35 -5.01 -2.91 -46.98
C THR A 35 -4.58 -2.13 -48.22
N SER A 36 -5.53 -1.74 -49.08
CA SER A 36 -5.29 -0.86 -50.24
C SER A 36 -5.42 0.63 -49.89
N PHE A 37 -5.78 0.94 -48.64
CA PHE A 37 -5.85 2.28 -48.07
C PHE A 37 -6.78 3.23 -48.84
N HIS A 38 -8.09 3.08 -48.66
CA HIS A 38 -9.02 4.15 -49.00
C HIS A 38 -9.15 5.11 -47.82
N TYR A 39 -8.73 6.36 -48.02
CA TYR A 39 -8.62 7.40 -46.99
C TYR A 39 -9.92 7.59 -46.17
N ASN A 40 -11.08 7.29 -46.76
CA ASN A 40 -12.41 7.37 -46.15
C ASN A 40 -12.69 6.33 -45.04
N GLN A 41 -11.89 5.26 -44.92
CA GLN A 41 -12.15 4.19 -43.94
C GLN A 41 -11.76 4.57 -42.50
N PHE A 42 -10.82 5.51 -42.32
CA PHE A 42 -10.41 5.97 -40.99
C PHE A 42 -11.37 7.00 -40.38
N ALA A 43 -12.16 7.69 -41.21
CA ALA A 43 -13.20 8.62 -40.77
C ALA A 43 -14.34 7.92 -39.99
N HIS A 44 -14.54 6.62 -40.23
CA HIS A 44 -15.61 5.80 -39.64
C HIS A 44 -15.10 4.65 -38.75
N ALA A 45 -13.81 4.64 -38.38
CA ALA A 45 -13.22 3.60 -37.54
C ALA A 45 -13.95 3.37 -36.18
N PRO A 46 -14.52 4.40 -35.50
CA PRO A 46 -15.26 4.18 -34.25
C PRO A 46 -16.58 3.41 -34.42
N THR A 47 -17.13 3.34 -35.64
CA THR A 47 -18.44 2.75 -35.95
C THR A 47 -18.37 1.36 -36.59
N LEU A 48 -17.18 0.73 -36.61
CA LEU A 48 -17.01 -0.62 -37.15
C LEU A 48 -17.88 -1.63 -36.37
N GLU A 49 -18.74 -2.35 -37.08
CA GLU A 49 -19.60 -3.39 -36.50
C GLU A 49 -18.75 -4.50 -35.86
N LEU A 50 -19.31 -5.24 -34.89
CA LEU A 50 -18.58 -6.30 -34.17
C LEU A 50 -17.93 -7.33 -35.12
N ASN A 51 -18.59 -7.63 -36.24
CA ASN A 51 -18.09 -8.54 -37.27
C ASN A 51 -16.84 -7.99 -37.99
N ASP A 52 -16.76 -6.68 -38.22
CA ASP A 52 -15.60 -6.05 -38.85
C ASP A 52 -14.37 -6.04 -37.93
N ARG A 53 -14.57 -5.93 -36.60
CA ARG A 53 -13.49 -6.02 -35.60
C ARG A 53 -12.90 -7.45 -35.54
N ALA A 54 -13.75 -8.47 -35.64
CA ALA A 54 -13.31 -9.87 -35.72
C ALA A 54 -12.53 -10.14 -37.01
N LEU A 55 -12.97 -9.55 -38.13
CA LEU A 55 -12.30 -9.67 -39.43
C LEU A 55 -10.94 -8.95 -39.44
N LEU A 56 -10.82 -7.76 -38.83
CA LEU A 56 -9.54 -7.06 -38.64
C LEU A 56 -8.54 -7.88 -37.81
N TYR A 57 -9.01 -8.56 -36.76
CA TYR A 57 -8.17 -9.44 -35.96
C TYR A 57 -7.68 -10.66 -36.77
N LYS A 58 -8.55 -11.25 -37.60
CA LYS A 58 -8.19 -12.35 -38.51
C LYS A 58 -7.16 -11.90 -39.55
N ALA A 59 -7.36 -10.73 -40.16
CA ALA A 59 -6.45 -10.15 -41.15
C ALA A 59 -5.06 -9.88 -40.53
N ARG A 60 -5.03 -9.26 -39.34
CA ARG A 60 -3.80 -9.03 -38.58
C ARG A 60 -3.01 -10.32 -38.36
N LYS A 61 -3.67 -11.36 -37.85
CA LYS A 61 -3.04 -12.66 -37.59
C LYS A 61 -2.49 -13.30 -38.88
N ASN A 62 -3.19 -13.17 -39.99
CA ASN A 62 -2.73 -13.68 -41.28
C ASN A 62 -1.43 -13.00 -41.75
N TYR A 63 -1.32 -11.68 -41.60
CA TYR A 63 -0.10 -10.94 -41.96
C TYR A 63 1.06 -11.19 -40.98
N GLU A 64 0.78 -11.37 -39.68
CA GLU A 64 1.78 -11.79 -38.69
C GLU A 64 2.34 -13.18 -39.03
N VAL A 65 1.49 -14.14 -39.42
CA VAL A 65 1.92 -15.49 -39.85
C VAL A 65 2.74 -15.44 -41.15
N LYS A 66 2.34 -14.62 -42.13
CA LYS A 66 3.13 -14.41 -43.36
C LYS A 66 4.52 -13.85 -43.04
N LEU A 67 4.60 -12.88 -42.13
CA LEU A 67 5.87 -12.29 -41.68
C LEU A 67 6.75 -13.33 -40.96
N GLU A 68 6.17 -14.18 -40.13
CA GLU A 68 6.89 -15.29 -39.48
C GLU A 68 7.45 -16.29 -40.51
N GLY A 69 6.68 -16.61 -41.55
CA GLY A 69 7.12 -17.49 -42.64
C GLY A 69 8.39 -16.96 -43.34
N ILE A 70 8.43 -15.66 -43.64
CA ILE A 70 9.58 -14.99 -44.26
C ILE A 70 10.78 -14.94 -43.31
N CYS A 71 10.55 -14.73 -42.02
CA CYS A 71 11.61 -14.78 -41.01
C CYS A 71 12.19 -16.19 -40.84
N ARG A 72 11.38 -17.25 -40.91
CA ARG A 72 11.84 -18.64 -40.81
C ARG A 72 12.65 -19.08 -42.03
N SER A 73 12.30 -18.63 -43.23
CA SER A 73 13.09 -18.91 -44.44
C SER A 73 14.48 -18.26 -44.39
N LYS A 74 14.62 -17.06 -43.79
CA LYS A 74 15.93 -16.43 -43.52
C LYS A 74 16.83 -17.26 -42.60
N VAL A 75 16.28 -17.91 -41.58
CA VAL A 75 17.05 -18.77 -40.68
C VAL A 75 17.55 -20.02 -41.40
N GLN A 76 16.72 -20.61 -42.27
CA GLN A 76 17.10 -21.78 -43.07
C GLN A 76 18.21 -21.45 -44.08
N ASP A 77 18.16 -20.29 -44.75
CA ASP A 77 19.20 -19.89 -45.70
C ASP A 77 20.48 -19.42 -45.02
N ALA A 78 20.40 -18.80 -43.84
CA ALA A 78 21.57 -18.54 -42.99
C ALA A 78 22.25 -19.85 -42.52
N THR A 79 21.51 -20.96 -42.48
CA THR A 79 22.06 -22.29 -42.20
C THR A 79 22.75 -22.90 -43.43
N LYS A 80 22.22 -22.66 -44.65
CA LYS A 80 22.85 -23.06 -45.93
C LYS A 80 24.09 -22.23 -46.30
N ALA A 81 24.14 -20.97 -45.89
CA ALA A 81 25.32 -20.13 -46.07
C ALA A 81 26.53 -20.62 -45.25
N LYS A 82 26.30 -21.31 -44.12
CA LYS A 82 27.36 -22.00 -43.35
C LYS A 82 27.92 -23.24 -44.06
N THR A 83 27.25 -23.75 -45.09
CA THR A 83 27.67 -24.91 -45.90
C THR A 83 28.35 -24.54 -47.23
N GLY A 84 28.69 -23.26 -47.45
CA GLY A 84 29.52 -22.83 -48.59
C GLY A 84 28.79 -22.59 -49.92
N ILE A 85 27.45 -22.50 -49.90
CA ILE A 85 26.65 -22.15 -51.09
C ILE A 85 26.52 -20.61 -51.17
N PRO A 86 26.77 -19.95 -52.32
CA PRO A 86 26.65 -18.50 -52.47
C PRO A 86 25.23 -18.01 -52.12
N LYS A 87 25.13 -16.82 -51.53
CA LYS A 87 23.84 -16.16 -51.29
C LYS A 87 23.34 -15.55 -52.60
N ASP A 88 22.13 -15.90 -53.02
CA ASP A 88 21.41 -15.15 -54.05
C ASP A 88 21.00 -13.78 -53.48
N GLU A 89 21.75 -12.73 -53.81
CA GLU A 89 21.46 -11.35 -53.38
C GLU A 89 20.10 -10.85 -53.91
N GLU A 90 19.68 -11.34 -55.08
CA GLU A 90 18.39 -11.04 -55.72
C GLU A 90 17.22 -11.55 -54.84
N SER A 91 17.36 -12.73 -54.23
CA SER A 91 16.39 -13.30 -53.29
C SER A 91 16.27 -12.52 -51.98
N GLU A 92 17.31 -11.81 -51.53
CA GLU A 92 17.28 -11.10 -50.24
C GLU A 92 16.58 -9.74 -50.39
N ASN A 93 16.76 -9.07 -51.53
CA ASN A 93 16.07 -7.83 -51.85
C ASN A 93 14.57 -8.05 -52.05
N ASP A 94 14.15 -9.12 -52.71
CA ASP A 94 12.74 -9.47 -52.85
C ASP A 94 12.05 -9.70 -51.50
N ARG A 95 12.73 -10.37 -50.56
CA ARG A 95 12.20 -10.56 -49.19
C ARG A 95 12.12 -9.26 -48.40
N LYS A 96 13.07 -8.34 -48.59
CA LYS A 96 13.02 -7.02 -47.96
C LYS A 96 11.85 -6.20 -48.50
N ALA A 97 11.62 -6.25 -49.81
CA ALA A 97 10.48 -5.61 -50.45
C ALA A 97 9.15 -6.20 -49.95
N GLU A 98 9.04 -7.53 -49.81
CA GLU A 98 7.83 -8.19 -49.29
C GLU A 98 7.57 -7.85 -47.80
N MET A 99 8.61 -7.88 -46.96
CA MET A 99 8.48 -7.48 -45.54
C MET A 99 8.05 -6.02 -45.39
N PHE A 100 8.58 -5.12 -46.25
CA PHE A 100 8.20 -3.72 -46.25
C PHE A 100 6.68 -3.56 -46.45
N GLU A 101 6.12 -4.22 -47.48
CA GLU A 101 4.68 -4.19 -47.76
C GLU A 101 3.85 -4.75 -46.60
N ILE A 102 4.32 -5.83 -45.96
CA ILE A 102 3.62 -6.43 -44.81
C ILE A 102 3.62 -5.47 -43.61
N TYR A 103 4.73 -4.80 -43.30
CA TYR A 103 4.80 -3.86 -42.19
C TYR A 103 3.93 -2.61 -42.42
N VAL A 104 3.87 -2.10 -43.65
CA VAL A 104 2.94 -0.99 -43.99
C VAL A 104 1.49 -1.42 -43.76
N LYS A 105 1.10 -2.61 -44.27
CA LYS A 105 -0.26 -3.16 -44.09
C LYS A 105 -0.61 -3.44 -42.63
N LEU A 106 0.34 -3.97 -41.84
CA LEU A 106 0.17 -4.15 -40.40
C LEU A 106 0.00 -2.80 -39.68
N GLY A 107 0.70 -1.76 -40.13
CA GLY A 107 0.51 -0.38 -39.67
C GLY A 107 -0.92 0.10 -39.87
N HIS A 108 -1.46 -0.08 -41.08
CA HIS A 108 -2.83 0.30 -41.43
C HIS A 108 -3.89 -0.48 -40.65
N ILE A 109 -3.75 -1.81 -40.56
CA ILE A 109 -4.70 -2.67 -39.82
C ILE A 109 -4.71 -2.31 -38.32
N ASN A 110 -3.55 -2.09 -37.71
CA ASN A 110 -3.49 -1.70 -36.30
C ASN A 110 -4.05 -0.29 -36.07
N LEU A 111 -3.90 0.61 -37.04
CA LEU A 111 -4.50 1.93 -36.99
C LEU A 111 -6.05 1.86 -37.05
N LEU A 112 -6.62 1.00 -37.92
CA LEU A 112 -8.06 0.73 -37.96
C LEU A 112 -8.56 0.05 -36.68
N ALA A 113 -7.72 -0.78 -36.05
CA ALA A 113 -8.01 -1.43 -34.77
C ALA A 113 -7.85 -0.50 -33.55
N MET A 114 -7.48 0.78 -33.76
CA MET A 114 -7.20 1.77 -32.71
C MET A 114 -6.01 1.40 -31.79
N ASP A 115 -5.13 0.50 -32.22
CA ASP A 115 -3.90 0.11 -31.53
C ASP A 115 -2.73 0.94 -32.08
N HIS A 116 -2.71 2.24 -31.74
CA HIS A 116 -1.74 3.22 -32.26
C HIS A 116 -0.28 2.86 -31.91
N ALA A 117 -0.04 2.15 -30.80
CA ALA A 117 1.30 1.72 -30.39
C ALA A 117 1.87 0.65 -31.32
N LYS A 118 1.07 -0.36 -31.66
CA LYS A 118 1.51 -1.39 -32.63
C LYS A 118 1.54 -0.87 -34.06
N ALA A 119 0.66 0.07 -34.40
CA ALA A 119 0.73 0.80 -35.66
C ALA A 119 2.07 1.56 -35.80
N MET A 120 2.47 2.31 -34.76
CA MET A 120 3.77 3.00 -34.71
C MET A 120 4.93 2.03 -34.91
N PHE A 121 4.93 0.91 -34.18
CA PHE A 121 5.97 -0.10 -34.30
C PHE A 121 6.09 -0.64 -35.74
N ALA A 122 4.96 -0.97 -36.37
CA ALA A 122 4.93 -1.48 -37.73
C ALA A 122 5.46 -0.45 -38.76
N TYR A 123 5.03 0.81 -38.68
CA TYR A 123 5.54 1.88 -39.56
C TYR A 123 7.03 2.14 -39.36
N GLN A 124 7.54 2.15 -38.12
CA GLN A 124 8.97 2.31 -37.85
C GLN A 124 9.80 1.17 -38.46
N ARG A 125 9.27 -0.05 -38.44
CA ARG A 125 9.91 -1.21 -39.09
C ARG A 125 9.90 -1.08 -40.61
N ALA A 126 8.81 -0.60 -41.22
CA ALA A 126 8.75 -0.32 -42.65
C ALA A 126 9.76 0.76 -43.06
N ILE A 127 9.81 1.90 -42.34
CA ILE A 127 10.78 2.99 -42.56
C ILE A 127 12.23 2.48 -42.46
N LYS A 128 12.52 1.60 -41.49
CA LYS A 128 13.86 1.03 -41.31
C LYS A 128 14.26 0.07 -42.43
N LEU A 129 13.30 -0.59 -43.07
CA LEU A 129 13.58 -1.49 -44.20
C LEU A 129 13.91 -0.70 -45.46
N ASP A 130 13.12 0.34 -45.76
CA ASP A 130 13.32 1.21 -46.91
C ASP A 130 12.66 2.58 -46.67
N ASN A 131 13.48 3.57 -46.30
CA ASN A 131 12.99 4.91 -45.98
C ASN A 131 12.59 5.69 -47.23
N ASP A 132 13.29 5.51 -48.34
CA ASP A 132 13.03 6.24 -49.58
C ASP A 132 11.72 5.75 -50.20
N LYS A 133 11.50 4.43 -50.20
CA LYS A 133 10.22 3.85 -50.60
C LYS A 133 9.09 4.27 -49.66
N PHE A 134 9.33 4.35 -48.34
CA PHE A 134 8.31 4.82 -47.40
C PHE A 134 7.94 6.30 -47.62
N ARG A 135 8.94 7.14 -47.91
CA ARG A 135 8.72 8.57 -48.24
C ARG A 135 7.91 8.74 -49.52
N ALA A 136 7.99 7.84 -50.48
CA ALA A 136 7.10 7.84 -51.66
C ALA A 136 5.69 7.27 -51.38
N HIS A 137 5.49 6.59 -50.25
CA HIS A 137 4.26 5.86 -49.96
C HIS A 137 3.18 6.75 -49.31
N LYS A 138 2.33 7.39 -50.14
CA LYS A 138 1.27 8.33 -49.71
C LYS A 138 0.41 7.84 -48.52
N ALA A 139 -0.13 6.63 -48.61
CA ALA A 139 -0.94 6.01 -47.56
C ALA A 139 -0.16 5.73 -46.26
N GLY A 140 1.16 5.51 -46.36
CA GLY A 140 2.03 5.26 -45.21
C GLY A 140 2.34 6.57 -44.48
N LEU A 141 2.59 7.64 -45.25
CA LEU A 141 2.76 8.99 -44.73
C LEU A 141 1.51 9.51 -44.02
N TYR A 142 0.32 9.29 -44.60
CA TYR A 142 -0.92 9.68 -43.94
C TYR A 142 -1.13 8.88 -42.64
N GLY A 143 -0.97 7.55 -42.69
CA GLY A 143 -1.11 6.68 -41.53
C GLY A 143 -0.13 7.01 -40.40
N VAL A 144 1.15 7.23 -40.71
CA VAL A 144 2.15 7.64 -39.69
C VAL A 144 1.89 9.06 -39.20
N GLY A 145 1.40 9.96 -40.05
CA GLY A 145 0.98 11.31 -39.69
C GLY A 145 -0.16 11.30 -38.65
N LEU A 146 -1.16 10.44 -38.83
CA LEU A 146 -2.23 10.21 -37.85
C LEU A 146 -1.69 9.67 -36.52
N VAL A 147 -0.75 8.74 -36.57
CA VAL A 147 -0.10 8.19 -35.38
C VAL A 147 0.75 9.25 -34.66
N TYR A 148 1.51 10.07 -35.38
CA TYR A 148 2.26 11.19 -34.81
C TYR A 148 1.35 12.24 -34.20
N PHE A 149 0.22 12.55 -34.86
CA PHE A 149 -0.80 13.44 -34.33
C PHE A 149 -1.38 12.89 -33.01
N HIS A 150 -1.70 11.59 -32.95
CA HIS A 150 -2.19 10.93 -31.74
C HIS A 150 -1.18 11.02 -30.58
N PHE A 151 0.10 10.74 -30.84
CA PHE A 151 1.18 10.86 -29.84
C PHE A 151 1.66 12.30 -29.60
N LYS A 152 0.97 13.31 -30.16
CA LYS A 152 1.29 14.74 -30.05
C LYS A 152 2.71 15.10 -30.50
N ALA A 153 3.30 14.30 -31.39
CA ALA A 153 4.59 14.58 -32.02
C ALA A 153 4.40 15.57 -33.18
N TYR A 154 3.95 16.80 -32.85
CA TYR A 154 3.52 17.79 -33.84
C TYR A 154 4.57 18.13 -34.90
N PRO A 155 5.88 18.26 -34.60
CA PRO A 155 6.88 18.51 -35.64
C PRO A 155 6.95 17.39 -36.70
N ALA A 156 7.01 16.13 -36.26
CA ALA A 156 7.05 14.97 -37.15
C ALA A 156 5.72 14.77 -37.91
N CYS A 157 4.60 15.08 -37.25
CA CYS A 157 3.27 15.12 -37.87
C CYS A 157 3.19 16.15 -39.00
N ILE A 158 3.69 17.37 -38.75
CA ILE A 158 3.70 18.45 -39.73
C ILE A 158 4.60 18.10 -40.90
N GLU A 159 5.78 17.53 -40.65
CA GLU A 159 6.68 17.06 -41.70
C GLU A 159 6.01 15.99 -42.57
N ALA A 160 5.41 14.95 -41.96
CA ALA A 160 4.75 13.88 -42.68
C ALA A 160 3.56 14.38 -43.52
N PHE A 161 2.73 15.27 -42.97
CA PHE A 161 1.56 15.82 -43.67
C PHE A 161 1.94 16.86 -44.74
N ASN A 162 2.92 17.73 -44.50
CA ASN A 162 3.40 18.64 -45.54
C ASN A 162 4.08 17.88 -46.68
N HIS A 163 4.83 16.82 -46.36
CA HIS A 163 5.44 15.96 -47.38
C HIS A 163 4.36 15.23 -48.20
N LEU A 164 3.30 14.77 -47.54
CA LEU A 164 2.14 14.18 -48.23
C LEU A 164 1.45 15.18 -49.16
N LEU A 165 1.18 16.41 -48.69
CA LEU A 165 0.57 17.46 -49.51
C LEU A 165 1.47 17.95 -50.65
N TYR A 166 2.79 17.84 -50.49
CA TYR A 166 3.76 18.11 -51.56
C TYR A 166 3.72 17.04 -52.66
N LEU A 167 3.56 15.77 -52.28
CA LEU A 167 3.42 14.65 -53.22
C LEU A 167 2.05 14.62 -53.90
N ASP A 168 1.01 15.09 -53.21
CA ASP A 168 -0.35 15.10 -53.70
C ASP A 168 -1.18 16.20 -53.02
N SER A 169 -1.44 17.28 -53.76
CA SER A 169 -2.16 18.45 -53.23
C SER A 169 -3.68 18.28 -53.21
N ASP A 170 -4.23 17.34 -53.99
CA ASP A 170 -5.68 17.15 -54.18
C ASP A 170 -6.18 15.80 -53.63
N LEU A 171 -5.68 15.42 -52.46
CA LEU A 171 -6.18 14.25 -51.74
C LEU A 171 -7.63 14.48 -51.25
N GLU A 172 -8.45 13.43 -51.25
CA GLU A 172 -9.80 13.48 -50.67
C GLU A 172 -9.77 13.91 -49.19
N VAL A 173 -8.72 13.53 -48.45
CA VAL A 173 -8.47 13.92 -47.05
C VAL A 173 -7.66 15.20 -46.89
N SER A 174 -7.41 15.96 -47.97
CA SER A 174 -6.64 17.21 -47.91
C SER A 174 -7.24 18.17 -46.87
N GLN A 175 -8.57 18.30 -46.83
CA GLN A 175 -9.25 19.10 -45.81
C GLN A 175 -8.97 18.64 -44.37
N GLU A 176 -9.02 17.32 -44.10
CA GLU A 176 -8.73 16.76 -42.78
C GLU A 176 -7.25 17.00 -42.40
N ILE A 177 -6.34 16.84 -43.35
CA ILE A 177 -4.91 17.13 -43.17
C ILE A 177 -4.72 18.60 -42.81
N GLN A 178 -5.38 19.52 -43.51
CA GLN A 178 -5.30 20.96 -43.24
C GLN A 178 -5.83 21.31 -41.84
N VAL A 179 -6.93 20.68 -41.39
CA VAL A 179 -7.40 20.83 -40.00
C VAL A 179 -6.35 20.33 -39.01
N ARG A 180 -5.81 19.12 -39.19
CA ARG A 180 -4.80 18.54 -38.29
C ARG A 180 -3.51 19.35 -38.28
N LEU A 181 -3.07 19.88 -39.42
CA LEU A 181 -1.94 20.81 -39.53
C LEU A 181 -2.21 22.12 -38.80
N GLY A 182 -3.42 22.68 -38.95
CA GLY A 182 -3.86 23.87 -38.22
C GLY A 182 -3.78 23.68 -36.71
N ILE A 183 -4.31 22.56 -36.21
CA ILE A 183 -4.22 22.21 -34.78
C ILE A 183 -2.78 21.96 -34.33
N ALA A 184 -1.96 21.27 -35.14
CA ALA A 184 -0.57 21.01 -34.81
C ALA A 184 0.25 22.31 -34.74
N GLN A 185 0.06 23.24 -35.68
CA GLN A 185 0.72 24.55 -35.70
C GLN A 185 0.26 25.44 -34.55
N LYS A 186 -1.04 25.43 -34.23
CA LYS A 186 -1.60 26.13 -33.08
C LYS A 186 -0.95 25.66 -31.78
N ASN A 187 -0.75 24.35 -31.62
CA ASN A 187 -0.07 23.73 -30.50
C ASN A 187 1.45 23.95 -30.47
N ILE A 188 2.08 24.38 -31.56
CA ILE A 188 3.49 24.80 -31.56
C ILE A 188 3.62 26.30 -31.25
N GLY A 189 2.55 27.08 -31.48
CA GLY A 189 2.48 28.51 -31.17
C GLY A 189 2.56 29.40 -32.40
N ASN A 190 2.50 28.81 -33.59
CA ASN A 190 2.50 29.52 -34.87
C ASN A 190 1.06 29.86 -35.27
N PHE A 191 0.43 30.79 -34.57
CA PHE A 191 -0.99 31.11 -34.73
C PHE A 191 -1.34 31.63 -36.15
N GLU A 192 -0.43 32.37 -36.79
CA GLU A 192 -0.63 32.85 -38.17
C GLU A 192 -0.71 31.70 -39.19
N LYS A 193 0.20 30.71 -39.08
CA LYS A 193 0.18 29.53 -39.96
C LYS A 193 -1.00 28.63 -39.64
N ALA A 194 -1.33 28.48 -38.36
CA ALA A 194 -2.49 27.72 -37.91
C ALA A 194 -3.79 28.29 -38.49
N ALA A 195 -3.98 29.60 -38.41
CA ALA A 195 -5.13 30.28 -39.00
C ALA A 195 -5.21 30.05 -40.51
N LYS A 196 -4.10 30.17 -41.26
CA LYS A 196 -4.08 29.89 -42.71
C LYS A 196 -4.52 28.47 -43.06
N HIS A 197 -4.01 27.46 -42.36
CA HIS A 197 -4.40 26.07 -42.58
C HIS A 197 -5.88 25.82 -42.22
N LEU A 198 -6.37 26.41 -41.12
CA LEU A 198 -7.78 26.28 -40.71
C LEU A 198 -8.73 27.03 -41.65
N THR A 199 -8.38 28.23 -42.13
CA THR A 199 -9.14 28.97 -43.13
C THR A 199 -9.22 28.20 -44.45
N SER A 200 -8.08 27.65 -44.91
CA SER A 200 -8.08 26.79 -46.10
C SER A 200 -8.99 25.57 -45.94
N ALA A 201 -9.08 24.99 -44.74
CA ALA A 201 -9.99 23.89 -44.46
C ALA A 201 -11.46 24.33 -44.35
N PHE A 202 -11.72 25.55 -43.90
CA PHE A 202 -13.07 26.12 -43.76
C PHE A 202 -13.71 26.46 -45.11
N ASP A 203 -12.90 27.03 -46.02
CA ASP A 203 -13.29 27.41 -47.38
C ASP A 203 -13.55 26.18 -48.27
N ASP A 204 -12.98 25.02 -47.94
CA ASP A 204 -13.27 23.76 -48.61
C ASP A 204 -14.74 23.34 -48.36
N LEU A 205 -15.41 22.87 -49.41
CA LEU A 205 -16.81 22.43 -49.38
C LEU A 205 -16.98 21.03 -48.79
N ARG A 206 -15.90 20.26 -48.70
CA ARG A 206 -15.92 18.94 -48.06
C ARG A 206 -16.25 19.08 -46.56
N ASN A 207 -16.80 18.03 -45.95
CA ASN A 207 -17.02 17.98 -44.50
C ASN A 207 -15.89 17.17 -43.85
N THR A 208 -15.35 17.64 -42.74
CA THR A 208 -14.36 16.86 -42.00
C THR A 208 -15.01 16.00 -40.92
N PRO A 209 -14.53 14.76 -40.70
CA PRO A 209 -14.96 13.94 -39.57
C PRO A 209 -14.37 14.44 -38.23
N LEU A 210 -13.36 15.32 -38.27
CA LEU A 210 -12.66 15.79 -37.07
C LEU A 210 -13.37 16.97 -36.41
N PHE A 211 -13.77 17.98 -37.19
CA PHE A 211 -14.49 19.16 -36.71
C PHE A 211 -15.55 19.62 -37.71
N SER A 212 -16.69 20.07 -37.19
CA SER A 212 -17.71 20.78 -37.95
C SER A 212 -17.21 22.16 -38.41
N LYS A 213 -17.82 22.73 -39.45
CA LYS A 213 -17.47 24.09 -39.93
C LYS A 213 -17.52 25.15 -38.81
N PRO A 214 -18.53 25.17 -37.91
CA PRO A 214 -18.53 26.07 -36.77
C PRO A 214 -17.36 25.87 -35.80
N GLU A 215 -16.93 24.63 -35.55
CA GLU A 215 -15.76 24.35 -34.70
C GLU A 215 -14.45 24.78 -35.35
N ILE A 216 -14.30 24.60 -36.67
CA ILE A 216 -13.14 25.11 -37.42
C ILE A 216 -13.11 26.65 -37.31
N LYS A 217 -14.25 27.32 -37.50
CA LYS A 217 -14.37 28.77 -37.36
C LYS A 217 -14.08 29.26 -35.94
N PHE A 218 -14.50 28.51 -34.90
CA PHE A 218 -14.09 28.78 -33.52
C PHE A 218 -12.57 28.69 -33.32
N HIS A 219 -11.91 27.69 -33.92
CA HIS A 219 -10.46 27.58 -33.85
C HIS A 219 -9.73 28.68 -34.61
N ILE A 220 -10.28 29.20 -35.70
CA ILE A 220 -9.78 30.39 -36.41
C ILE A 220 -9.86 31.61 -35.50
N ALA A 221 -11.04 31.89 -34.91
CA ALA A 221 -11.24 33.00 -33.98
C ALA A 221 -10.26 32.93 -32.80
N HIS A 222 -10.03 31.74 -32.26
CA HIS A 222 -9.05 31.51 -31.19
C HIS A 222 -7.59 31.69 -31.63
N CYS A 223 -7.26 31.52 -32.91
CA CYS A 223 -5.92 31.84 -33.40
C CYS A 223 -5.71 33.35 -33.46
N PHE A 224 -6.72 34.14 -33.84
CA PHE A 224 -6.66 35.60 -33.80
C PHE A 224 -6.56 36.14 -32.37
N ASP A 225 -7.34 35.59 -31.45
CA ASP A 225 -7.29 35.91 -30.03
C ASP A 225 -5.89 35.65 -29.45
N ALA A 226 -5.34 34.46 -29.68
CA ALA A 226 -4.00 34.08 -29.23
C ALA A 226 -2.86 34.87 -29.94
N ALA A 227 -3.10 35.38 -31.16
CA ALA A 227 -2.18 36.25 -31.86
C ALA A 227 -2.24 37.72 -31.39
N GLY A 228 -3.22 38.08 -30.56
CA GLY A 228 -3.43 39.43 -30.02
C GLY A 228 -4.29 40.36 -30.89
N ASP A 229 -4.87 39.86 -31.99
CA ASP A 229 -5.86 40.62 -32.78
C ASP A 229 -7.26 40.44 -32.18
N LEU A 230 -7.45 41.09 -31.03
CA LEU A 230 -8.68 41.00 -30.24
C LEU A 230 -9.91 41.54 -30.98
N LYS A 231 -9.72 42.46 -31.93
CA LYS A 231 -10.83 43.08 -32.66
C LYS A 231 -11.44 42.08 -33.63
N THR A 232 -10.62 41.46 -34.48
CA THR A 232 -11.07 40.43 -35.42
C THR A 232 -11.60 39.20 -34.67
N ALA A 233 -10.93 38.79 -33.59
CA ALA A 233 -11.39 37.68 -32.76
C ALA A 233 -12.79 37.91 -32.16
N PHE A 234 -13.04 39.12 -31.62
CA PHE A 234 -14.33 39.46 -31.03
C PHE A 234 -15.47 39.46 -32.06
N GLU A 235 -15.23 40.02 -33.26
CA GLU A 235 -16.20 40.02 -34.37
C GLU A 235 -16.54 38.59 -34.81
N GLU A 236 -15.54 37.71 -34.92
CA GLU A 236 -15.73 36.30 -35.28
C GLU A 236 -16.47 35.50 -34.19
N TYR A 237 -16.15 35.71 -32.90
CA TYR A 237 -16.88 35.08 -31.80
C TYR A 237 -18.33 35.54 -31.71
N ARG A 238 -18.61 36.82 -32.00
CA ARG A 238 -19.97 37.33 -32.05
C ARG A 238 -20.77 36.71 -33.19
N SER A 239 -20.17 36.62 -34.37
CA SER A 239 -20.78 35.93 -35.52
C SER A 239 -21.08 34.46 -35.21
N LEU A 240 -20.17 33.77 -34.53
CA LEU A 240 -20.36 32.37 -34.10
C LEU A 240 -21.50 32.20 -33.10
N LYS A 241 -21.69 33.15 -32.16
CA LYS A 241 -22.78 33.07 -31.16
C LYS A 241 -24.17 33.10 -31.82
N GLU A 242 -24.31 33.80 -32.94
CA GLU A 242 -25.56 33.94 -33.68
C GLU A 242 -25.84 32.76 -34.63
N ASP A 243 -24.86 31.87 -34.85
CA ASP A 243 -25.00 30.70 -35.73
C ASP A 243 -25.96 29.65 -35.12
N PRO A 244 -27.04 29.24 -35.82
CA PRO A 244 -27.98 28.23 -35.34
C PRO A 244 -27.35 26.87 -35.04
N ALA A 245 -26.26 26.51 -35.72
CA ALA A 245 -25.54 25.26 -35.47
C ALA A 245 -24.78 25.32 -34.14
N VAL A 246 -24.17 26.47 -33.82
CA VAL A 246 -23.50 26.71 -32.54
C VAL A 246 -24.53 26.74 -31.40
N GLN A 247 -25.69 27.36 -31.60
CA GLN A 247 -26.74 27.40 -30.57
C GLN A 247 -27.29 26.02 -30.19
N LYS A 248 -27.20 25.03 -31.09
CA LYS A 248 -27.62 23.65 -30.83
C LYS A 248 -26.54 22.82 -30.11
N ASP A 249 -25.29 23.26 -30.13
CA ASP A 249 -24.15 22.64 -29.46
C ASP A 249 -23.80 23.41 -28.17
N PRO A 250 -24.24 22.92 -26.99
CA PRO A 250 -24.00 23.62 -25.73
C PRO A 250 -22.51 23.77 -25.38
N LYS A 251 -21.64 22.85 -25.82
CA LYS A 251 -20.19 22.91 -25.53
C LYS A 251 -19.53 24.00 -26.35
N LEU A 252 -19.81 24.05 -27.65
CA LEU A 252 -19.27 25.08 -28.53
C LEU A 252 -19.81 26.46 -28.18
N LEU A 253 -21.12 26.57 -27.88
CA LEU A 253 -21.73 27.82 -27.43
C LEU A 253 -21.12 28.33 -26.12
N ALA A 254 -20.87 27.44 -25.16
CA ALA A 254 -20.22 27.82 -23.91
C ALA A 254 -18.79 28.32 -24.12
N ASN A 255 -18.02 27.67 -25.01
CA ASN A 255 -16.67 28.10 -25.37
C ASN A 255 -16.66 29.48 -26.06
N VAL A 256 -17.63 29.76 -26.95
CA VAL A 256 -17.80 31.06 -27.59
C VAL A 256 -18.21 32.14 -26.56
N CYS A 257 -19.17 31.84 -25.69
CA CYS A 257 -19.60 32.76 -24.62
C CYS A 257 -18.47 33.08 -23.63
N ARG A 258 -17.59 32.11 -23.34
CA ARG A 258 -16.39 32.32 -22.51
C ARG A 258 -15.41 33.29 -23.19
N ALA A 259 -15.12 33.10 -24.47
CA ALA A 259 -14.15 33.91 -25.21
C ALA A 259 -14.60 35.37 -25.40
N LEU A 260 -15.91 35.65 -25.32
CA LEU A 260 -16.43 37.02 -25.40
C LEU A 260 -16.24 37.84 -24.11
N GLU A 261 -15.62 37.27 -23.06
CA GLU A 261 -15.13 37.74 -21.73
C GLU A 261 -15.86 38.87 -20.97
N GLY A 262 -16.60 39.79 -21.61
CA GLY A 262 -17.12 41.01 -21.00
C GLY A 262 -18.64 41.10 -20.82
N GLN A 263 -19.46 40.12 -21.23
CA GLN A 263 -20.92 40.31 -21.22
C GLN A 263 -21.73 39.52 -20.18
N ASN A 264 -21.37 38.28 -19.83
CA ASN A 264 -21.93 37.62 -18.65
C ASN A 264 -21.23 36.26 -18.41
N PRO A 265 -20.37 36.09 -17.39
CA PRO A 265 -19.82 34.77 -17.05
C PRO A 265 -20.92 33.77 -16.65
N HIS A 266 -22.10 34.28 -16.27
CA HIS A 266 -23.29 33.48 -15.97
C HIS A 266 -23.80 32.70 -17.20
N ASP A 267 -23.82 33.32 -18.38
CA ASP A 267 -24.32 32.68 -19.60
C ASP A 267 -23.40 31.52 -20.01
N ALA A 268 -22.09 31.70 -19.90
CA ALA A 268 -21.12 30.63 -20.17
C ALA A 268 -21.31 29.46 -19.19
N PHE A 269 -21.54 29.76 -17.90
CA PHE A 269 -21.78 28.75 -16.88
C PHE A 269 -23.06 27.93 -17.13
N VAL A 270 -24.18 28.59 -17.47
CA VAL A 270 -25.44 27.93 -17.81
C VAL A 270 -25.28 26.99 -19.01
N ASN A 271 -24.54 27.42 -20.04
CA ASN A 271 -24.31 26.60 -21.22
C ASN A 271 -23.36 25.41 -20.95
N TYR A 272 -22.30 25.59 -20.14
CA TYR A 272 -21.45 24.47 -19.71
C TYR A 272 -22.22 23.47 -18.84
N ARG A 273 -23.16 23.93 -18.00
CA ARG A 273 -24.06 23.05 -17.25
C ARG A 273 -24.94 22.22 -18.18
N HIS A 274 -25.57 22.85 -19.18
CA HIS A 274 -26.33 22.14 -20.21
C HIS A 274 -25.47 21.16 -21.03
N ALA A 275 -24.17 21.45 -21.21
CA ALA A 275 -23.23 20.55 -21.86
C ALA A 275 -22.95 19.29 -21.00
N ILE A 276 -22.74 19.47 -19.69
CA ILE A 276 -22.57 18.35 -18.74
C ILE A 276 -23.83 17.49 -18.70
N ASP A 277 -25.02 18.09 -18.62
CA ASP A 277 -26.30 17.36 -18.57
C ASP A 277 -26.52 16.49 -19.83
N LYS A 278 -25.88 16.83 -20.96
CA LYS A 278 -25.91 16.03 -22.19
C LYS A 278 -24.78 15.00 -22.28
N ASN A 279 -23.60 15.28 -21.72
CA ASN A 279 -22.45 14.37 -21.72
C ASN A 279 -21.60 14.58 -20.45
N GLU A 280 -21.85 13.76 -19.43
CA GLU A 280 -21.23 13.87 -18.10
C GLU A 280 -19.72 13.50 -18.07
N HIS A 281 -19.17 12.96 -19.17
CA HIS A 281 -17.82 12.36 -19.22
C HIS A 281 -16.75 13.19 -19.93
N ASP A 282 -16.95 14.50 -20.12
CA ASP A 282 -16.03 15.35 -20.88
C ASP A 282 -15.07 16.18 -20.00
N ALA A 283 -13.80 15.76 -19.95
CA ALA A 283 -12.75 16.41 -19.15
C ALA A 283 -12.47 17.88 -19.56
N ASP A 284 -12.57 18.21 -20.85
CA ASP A 284 -12.32 19.57 -21.37
C ASP A 284 -13.37 20.57 -20.82
N THR A 285 -14.62 20.12 -20.72
CA THR A 285 -15.74 20.91 -20.20
C THR A 285 -15.55 21.22 -18.71
N TRP A 286 -15.16 20.24 -17.90
CA TRP A 286 -14.84 20.45 -16.48
C TRP A 286 -13.63 21.37 -16.27
N CYS A 287 -12.60 21.25 -17.13
CA CYS A 287 -11.46 22.15 -17.09
C CYS A 287 -11.88 23.59 -17.41
N SER A 288 -12.79 23.78 -18.36
CA SER A 288 -13.29 25.11 -18.75
C SER A 288 -14.14 25.76 -17.66
N ILE A 289 -14.94 24.97 -16.94
CA ILE A 289 -15.70 25.42 -15.76
C ILE A 289 -14.75 25.85 -14.63
N GLY A 290 -13.68 25.11 -14.39
CA GLY A 290 -12.67 25.48 -13.39
C GLY A 290 -12.04 26.85 -13.68
N VAL A 291 -11.75 27.15 -14.94
CA VAL A 291 -11.24 28.47 -15.35
C VAL A 291 -12.28 29.56 -15.12
N LEU A 292 -13.56 29.30 -15.38
CA LEU A 292 -14.64 30.25 -15.10
C LEU A 292 -14.77 30.56 -13.61
N TYR A 293 -14.72 29.55 -12.74
CA TYR A 293 -14.75 29.75 -11.29
C TYR A 293 -13.53 30.54 -10.79
N GLN A 294 -12.36 30.29 -11.37
CA GLN A 294 -11.15 31.07 -11.07
C GLN A 294 -11.32 32.54 -11.47
N LEU A 295 -11.95 32.85 -12.60
CA LEU A 295 -12.27 34.22 -13.01
C LEU A 295 -13.29 34.91 -12.07
N GLN A 296 -14.16 34.13 -11.43
CA GLN A 296 -15.13 34.61 -10.44
C GLN A 296 -14.55 34.70 -9.01
N ASN A 297 -13.25 34.41 -8.81
CA ASN A 297 -12.59 34.29 -7.51
C ASN A 297 -13.24 33.24 -6.57
N GLN A 298 -13.85 32.20 -7.15
CA GLN A 298 -14.38 31.04 -6.41
C GLN A 298 -13.35 29.90 -6.47
N ASP A 299 -12.23 30.09 -5.77
CA ASP A 299 -11.04 29.23 -5.91
C ASP A 299 -11.26 27.79 -5.39
N THR A 300 -12.18 27.58 -4.45
CA THR A 300 -12.55 26.24 -3.94
C THR A 300 -13.35 25.43 -4.96
N ASP A 301 -14.25 26.08 -5.69
CA ASP A 301 -15.07 25.42 -6.72
C ASP A 301 -14.25 25.21 -7.99
N ALA A 302 -13.34 26.15 -8.30
CA ALA A 302 -12.33 25.99 -9.34
C ALA A 302 -11.44 24.76 -9.08
N LEU A 303 -10.95 24.61 -7.85
CA LEU A 303 -10.16 23.46 -7.42
C LEU A 303 -10.90 22.14 -7.68
N GLN A 304 -12.17 22.06 -7.29
CA GLN A 304 -12.95 20.84 -7.47
C GLN A 304 -13.26 20.55 -8.94
N ALA A 305 -13.53 21.57 -9.75
CA ALA A 305 -13.77 21.40 -11.18
C ALA A 305 -12.52 20.91 -11.93
N PHE A 306 -11.32 21.42 -11.60
CA PHE A 306 -10.07 20.91 -12.17
C PHE A 306 -9.77 19.47 -11.77
N ILE A 307 -10.09 19.10 -10.52
CA ILE A 307 -9.99 17.74 -10.00
C ILE A 307 -10.91 16.79 -10.77
N CYS A 308 -12.18 17.16 -10.99
CA CYS A 308 -13.10 16.38 -11.82
C CYS A 308 -12.57 16.19 -13.24
N ALA A 309 -12.01 17.23 -13.86
CA ALA A 309 -11.42 17.15 -15.20
C ALA A 309 -10.27 16.12 -15.27
N ILE A 310 -9.40 16.11 -14.26
CA ILE A 310 -8.27 15.17 -14.16
C ILE A 310 -8.74 13.75 -13.81
N GLN A 311 -9.78 13.60 -12.99
CA GLN A 311 -10.41 12.30 -12.69
C GLN A 311 -10.97 11.64 -13.94
N LEU A 312 -11.62 12.43 -14.81
CA LEU A 312 -12.13 11.97 -16.10
C LEU A 312 -11.01 11.65 -17.09
N SER A 313 -9.95 12.48 -17.12
CA SER A 313 -8.80 12.26 -17.99
C SER A 313 -7.49 12.61 -17.28
N GLN A 314 -6.77 11.58 -16.85
CA GLN A 314 -5.52 11.73 -16.10
C GLN A 314 -4.39 12.36 -16.95
N THR A 315 -4.47 12.25 -18.28
CA THR A 315 -3.51 12.80 -19.25
C THR A 315 -3.85 14.22 -19.72
N HIS A 316 -4.83 14.86 -19.07
CA HIS A 316 -5.30 16.19 -19.44
C HIS A 316 -4.37 17.32 -18.96
N ASN A 317 -3.36 17.61 -19.77
CA ASN A 317 -2.27 18.57 -19.47
C ASN A 317 -2.76 19.96 -19.06
N GLN A 318 -3.81 20.47 -19.71
CA GLN A 318 -4.32 21.83 -19.46
C GLN A 318 -4.96 21.94 -18.07
N ALA A 319 -5.60 20.88 -17.58
CA ALA A 319 -6.24 20.88 -16.25
C ALA A 319 -5.17 20.88 -15.16
N TRP A 320 -4.10 20.09 -15.33
CA TRP A 320 -2.93 20.13 -14.46
C TRP A 320 -2.22 21.50 -14.44
N ALA A 321 -2.10 22.16 -15.60
CA ALA A 321 -1.51 23.48 -15.70
C ALA A 321 -2.39 24.56 -15.03
N CYS A 322 -3.70 24.53 -15.24
CA CYS A 322 -4.64 25.45 -14.59
C CYS A 322 -4.69 25.24 -13.06
N LEU A 323 -4.65 23.98 -12.61
CA LEU A 323 -4.56 23.63 -11.18
C LEU A 323 -3.24 24.12 -10.56
N GLY A 324 -2.13 24.00 -11.28
CA GLY A 324 -0.85 24.57 -10.86
C GLY A 324 -0.89 26.09 -10.70
N LYS A 325 -1.55 26.79 -11.64
CA LYS A 325 -1.76 28.24 -11.58
C LYS A 325 -2.63 28.66 -10.40
N LEU A 326 -3.67 27.87 -10.10
CA LEU A 326 -4.53 28.08 -8.95
C LEU A 326 -3.73 27.99 -7.64
N TYR A 327 -2.95 26.92 -7.43
CA TYR A 327 -2.09 26.81 -6.23
C TYR A 327 -1.01 27.89 -6.16
N GLU A 328 -0.47 28.31 -7.31
CA GLU A 328 0.51 29.40 -7.35
C GLU A 328 -0.08 30.74 -6.92
N ASN A 329 -1.32 31.06 -7.32
CA ASN A 329 -2.02 32.27 -6.87
C ASN A 329 -2.24 32.30 -5.34
N HIS A 330 -2.33 31.13 -4.70
CA HIS A 330 -2.43 30.97 -3.23
C HIS A 330 -1.08 30.78 -2.55
N PHE A 331 0.05 31.05 -3.24
CA PHE A 331 1.41 30.93 -2.71
C PHE A 331 1.81 29.50 -2.27
N GLN A 332 1.09 28.47 -2.73
CA GLN A 332 1.37 27.05 -2.48
C GLN A 332 2.27 26.48 -3.57
N TYR A 333 3.52 26.94 -3.56
CA TYR A 333 4.51 26.67 -4.61
C TYR A 333 4.91 25.20 -4.75
N LYS A 334 4.78 24.38 -3.70
CA LYS A 334 5.14 22.94 -3.76
C LYS A 334 4.10 22.14 -4.51
N GLU A 335 2.83 22.40 -4.21
CA GLU A 335 1.66 21.80 -4.86
C GLU A 335 1.58 22.29 -6.31
N ALA A 336 1.81 23.59 -6.55
CA ALA A 336 1.92 24.15 -7.89
C ALA A 336 3.02 23.48 -8.71
N LEU A 337 4.21 23.26 -8.12
CA LEU A 337 5.32 22.58 -8.78
C LEU A 337 4.98 21.13 -9.16
N TYR A 338 4.31 20.39 -8.27
CA TYR A 338 3.83 19.04 -8.55
C TYR A 338 2.86 19.03 -9.74
N CYS A 339 1.86 19.90 -9.72
CA CYS A 339 0.87 20.02 -10.79
C CYS A 339 1.52 20.40 -12.12
N TYR A 340 2.46 21.35 -12.13
CA TYR A 340 3.19 21.74 -13.33
C TYR A 340 4.11 20.62 -13.86
N LYS A 341 4.79 19.88 -12.99
CA LYS A 341 5.61 18.73 -13.39
C LYS A 341 4.75 17.64 -14.03
N LYS A 342 3.59 17.31 -13.47
CA LYS A 342 2.63 16.36 -14.07
C LYS A 342 2.11 16.88 -15.42
N ALA A 343 1.79 18.18 -15.53
CA ALA A 343 1.40 18.80 -16.80
C ALA A 343 2.47 18.67 -17.90
N VAL A 344 3.76 18.71 -17.53
CA VAL A 344 4.88 18.52 -18.46
C VAL A 344 5.15 17.04 -18.76
N HIS A 345 5.03 16.16 -17.76
CA HIS A 345 5.32 14.74 -17.88
C HIS A 345 4.38 14.03 -18.87
N HIS A 346 3.12 14.48 -18.95
CA HIS A 346 2.12 13.95 -19.88
C HIS A 346 2.20 14.54 -21.31
N LYS A 347 3.40 14.99 -21.74
CA LYS A 347 3.72 15.57 -23.06
C LYS A 347 2.74 16.68 -23.48
N SER A 348 2.90 17.85 -22.88
CA SER A 348 2.23 19.10 -23.32
C SER A 348 2.80 19.61 -24.66
N SER A 349 1.94 20.21 -25.47
CA SER A 349 2.24 20.88 -26.73
C SER A 349 3.18 22.09 -26.59
N HIS A 350 3.18 22.76 -25.43
CA HIS A 350 4.05 23.91 -25.13
C HIS A 350 4.85 23.70 -23.84
N PRO A 351 5.92 22.88 -23.86
CA PRO A 351 6.70 22.58 -22.67
C PRO A 351 7.57 23.75 -22.20
N GLU A 352 7.97 24.68 -23.07
CA GLU A 352 8.96 25.71 -22.72
C GLU A 352 8.48 26.79 -21.73
N PRO A 353 7.28 27.39 -21.86
CA PRO A 353 6.76 28.32 -20.86
C PRO A 353 6.58 27.66 -19.48
N LEU A 354 6.07 26.42 -19.46
CA LEU A 354 5.86 25.64 -18.24
C LEU A 354 7.19 25.20 -17.61
N LYS A 355 8.18 24.77 -18.40
CA LYS A 355 9.53 24.47 -17.91
C LYS A 355 10.22 25.71 -17.33
N ARG A 356 10.13 26.86 -18.00
CA ARG A 356 10.64 28.14 -17.46
C ARG A 356 9.94 28.52 -16.16
N ARG A 357 8.62 28.30 -16.06
CA ARG A 357 7.86 28.55 -14.83
C ARG A 357 8.24 27.58 -13.71
N ILE A 358 8.43 26.29 -14.02
CA ILE A 358 8.95 25.27 -13.10
C ILE A 358 10.33 25.68 -12.59
N GLN A 359 11.25 26.09 -13.45
CA GLN A 359 12.58 26.57 -13.08
C GLN A 359 12.51 27.83 -12.20
N LEU A 360 11.61 28.77 -12.50
CA LEU A 360 11.40 29.97 -11.69
C LEU A 360 10.84 29.64 -10.31
N ILE A 361 9.87 28.74 -10.21
CA ILE A 361 9.28 28.29 -8.94
C ILE A 361 10.31 27.48 -8.14
N GLN A 362 11.10 26.61 -8.78
CA GLN A 362 12.18 25.88 -8.14
C GLN A 362 13.27 26.81 -7.62
N LYS A 363 13.66 27.82 -8.39
CA LYS A 363 14.60 28.87 -7.97
C LYS A 363 14.02 29.69 -6.81
N THR A 364 12.75 30.06 -6.88
CA THR A 364 12.04 30.78 -5.80
C THR A 364 11.97 29.92 -4.52
N LEU A 365 11.74 28.61 -4.62
CA LEU A 365 11.75 27.67 -3.50
C LEU A 365 13.17 27.46 -2.92
N LEU A 366 14.21 27.48 -3.77
CA LEU A 366 15.61 27.34 -3.38
C LEU A 366 16.13 28.62 -2.70
N ASP A 367 15.80 29.79 -3.24
CA ASP A 367 16.14 31.10 -2.68
C ASP A 367 15.34 31.36 -1.39
N ASN A 368 14.08 30.90 -1.30
CA ASN A 368 13.27 30.99 -0.08
C ASN A 368 13.71 30.00 1.03
N ALA A 369 14.48 28.95 0.73
CA ALA A 369 15.05 28.07 1.75
C ALA A 369 16.06 28.81 2.66
N THR A 370 16.61 29.95 2.20
CA THR A 370 17.50 30.80 3.00
C THR A 370 16.85 32.11 3.48
N ALA A 371 15.76 32.58 2.85
CA ALA A 371 15.11 33.86 3.18
C ALA A 371 13.84 33.77 4.07
N PHE A 372 13.23 32.58 4.25
CA PHE A 372 11.97 32.46 5.00
C PHE A 372 12.08 32.73 6.52
N LEU A 373 13.31 32.88 7.05
CA LEU A 373 13.56 33.34 8.43
C LEU A 373 13.65 34.87 8.58
N ARG A 374 13.66 35.66 7.48
CA ARG A 374 13.76 37.13 7.56
C ARG A 374 12.56 37.90 7.01
N ALA A 375 11.74 37.33 6.13
CA ALA A 375 10.59 38.04 5.56
C ALA A 375 9.26 37.65 6.24
N LYS A 376 9.15 37.91 7.56
CA LYS A 376 7.85 38.03 8.24
C LYS A 376 7.66 39.43 8.81
N GLN A 377 8.00 40.43 8.00
CA GLN A 377 7.68 41.85 8.21
C GLN A 377 7.54 42.50 6.83
N THR A 378 6.37 42.36 6.20
CA THR A 378 5.66 43.39 5.42
C THR A 378 4.49 42.76 4.67
N THR A 379 3.28 42.99 5.18
CA THR A 379 2.02 43.24 4.45
C THR A 379 1.82 42.58 3.08
N PHE A 380 1.19 41.40 3.05
CA PHE A 380 0.23 41.04 1.99
C PHE A 380 -0.95 40.28 2.62
N LYS A 381 -2.16 40.60 2.13
CA LYS A 381 -3.47 40.22 2.71
C LYS A 381 -3.60 38.71 2.96
N ASN A 382 -4.33 38.36 4.01
CA ASN A 382 -4.79 37.01 4.33
C ASN A 382 -5.50 36.38 3.12
N VAL A 383 -4.77 35.60 2.31
CA VAL A 383 -5.36 34.67 1.34
C VAL A 383 -5.45 33.34 2.07
N GLU A 384 -6.66 32.82 2.26
CA GLU A 384 -6.84 31.50 2.87
C GLU A 384 -6.15 30.44 2.00
N PRO A 385 -5.37 29.52 2.59
CA PRO A 385 -4.68 28.48 1.84
C PRO A 385 -5.71 27.50 1.30
N LEU A 386 -5.58 27.12 0.02
CA LEU A 386 -6.43 26.08 -0.55
C LEU A 386 -6.15 24.72 0.11
N PRO A 387 -7.14 23.82 0.15
CA PRO A 387 -6.94 22.45 0.59
C PRO A 387 -5.77 21.81 -0.15
N LEU A 388 -4.91 21.09 0.58
CA LEU A 388 -3.82 20.33 -0.03
C LEU A 388 -4.39 19.35 -1.06
N LEU A 389 -3.66 19.14 -2.15
CA LEU A 389 -4.08 18.31 -3.28
C LEU A 389 -4.60 16.93 -2.84
N GLU A 390 -3.94 16.30 -1.87
CA GLU A 390 -4.34 15.03 -1.27
C GLU A 390 -5.74 15.06 -0.64
N LYS A 391 -6.07 16.13 0.09
CA LYS A 391 -7.40 16.31 0.68
C LYS A 391 -8.43 16.71 -0.37
N ALA A 392 -8.03 17.51 -1.35
CA ALA A 392 -8.89 17.98 -2.42
C ALA A 392 -9.42 16.84 -3.28
N TRP A 393 -8.63 15.78 -3.51
CA TRP A 393 -9.07 14.56 -4.20
C TRP A 393 -10.25 13.83 -3.54
N HIS A 394 -10.45 14.03 -2.24
CA HIS A 394 -11.47 13.36 -1.44
C HIS A 394 -12.67 14.27 -1.14
N LEU A 395 -12.69 15.51 -1.63
CA LEU A 395 -13.83 16.40 -1.51
C LEU A 395 -14.89 16.02 -2.54
N GLY A 396 -16.15 15.90 -2.08
CA GLY A 396 -17.29 15.66 -2.96
C GLY A 396 -17.61 16.89 -3.81
N ILE A 397 -18.15 16.65 -5.01
CA ILE A 397 -18.57 17.69 -5.96
C ILE A 397 -19.48 18.72 -5.25
N PRO A 398 -19.35 20.04 -5.50
CA PRO A 398 -20.06 21.07 -4.75
C PRO A 398 -21.57 20.91 -4.81
N ALA A 399 -22.23 21.38 -3.76
CA ALA A 399 -23.62 21.12 -3.45
C ALA A 399 -24.62 21.46 -4.56
N GLU A 400 -24.25 22.41 -5.40
CA GLU A 400 -25.05 23.07 -6.44
C GLU A 400 -25.12 22.27 -7.76
N LEU A 401 -24.27 21.24 -7.91
CA LEU A 401 -24.18 20.38 -9.10
C LEU A 401 -24.84 19.00 -8.90
N ARG A 402 -25.74 18.86 -7.92
CA ARG A 402 -26.23 17.56 -7.40
C ARG A 402 -27.55 16.94 -7.92
N PRO A 403 -28.36 17.50 -8.83
CA PRO A 403 -29.52 16.73 -9.28
C PRO A 403 -29.10 15.69 -10.33
N HIS A 404 -29.23 14.41 -9.95
CA HIS A 404 -29.09 13.16 -10.74
C HIS A 404 -27.84 12.28 -10.54
N GLN A 405 -27.42 12.08 -9.30
CA GLN A 405 -26.57 10.93 -8.94
C GLN A 405 -27.40 9.67 -8.63
N ARG A 406 -27.65 8.85 -9.66
CA ARG A 406 -27.80 7.39 -9.51
C ARG A 406 -27.23 6.69 -10.75
N GLU A 407 -25.90 6.76 -10.91
CA GLU A 407 -25.10 5.72 -11.59
C GLU A 407 -23.57 5.95 -11.50
N PHE A 408 -23.11 7.13 -11.05
CA PHE A 408 -21.67 7.48 -11.07
C PHE A 408 -20.79 6.97 -9.91
N ILE A 409 -21.28 6.11 -9.01
CA ILE A 409 -20.46 5.48 -7.96
C ILE A 409 -20.42 3.98 -8.19
N LYS A 410 -19.75 3.55 -9.26
CA LYS A 410 -19.45 2.13 -9.49
C LYS A 410 -18.04 1.79 -9.97
N ASP A 411 -17.14 2.74 -10.16
CA ASP A 411 -15.73 2.42 -10.44
C ASP A 411 -14.76 3.39 -9.73
N ASN A 412 -14.51 3.13 -8.44
CA ASN A 412 -13.50 3.82 -7.64
C ASN A 412 -12.09 3.19 -7.72
N ASN A 413 -11.82 2.35 -8.74
CA ASN A 413 -10.51 1.70 -8.90
C ASN A 413 -9.42 2.60 -9.54
N ALA A 414 -9.78 3.81 -10.01
CA ALA A 414 -8.83 4.71 -10.66
C ALA A 414 -8.17 5.72 -9.69
N ILE A 415 -8.83 6.05 -8.58
CA ILE A 415 -8.36 7.06 -7.60
C ILE A 415 -7.30 6.47 -6.66
N ASP A 416 -7.49 5.21 -6.22
CA ASP A 416 -6.53 4.53 -5.32
C ASP A 416 -5.23 4.13 -6.03
N ASN A 417 -5.27 3.87 -7.34
CA ASN A 417 -4.06 3.65 -8.15
C ASN A 417 -3.30 4.96 -8.44
N PHE A 418 -3.99 6.11 -8.41
CA PHE A 418 -3.40 7.40 -8.72
C PHE A 418 -2.63 8.00 -7.53
N LEU A 419 -3.15 7.88 -6.30
CA LEU A 419 -2.42 8.27 -5.09
C LEU A 419 -1.13 7.45 -4.88
N ALA A 420 -1.11 6.19 -5.35
CA ALA A 420 0.07 5.34 -5.34
C ALA A 420 1.18 5.80 -6.31
N GLN A 421 0.84 6.49 -7.41
CA GLN A 421 1.81 7.07 -8.37
C GLN A 421 2.13 8.56 -8.09
N ALA A 422 1.40 9.20 -7.18
CA ALA A 422 1.61 10.60 -6.81
C ALA A 422 2.71 10.80 -5.76
N LEU A 423 3.02 9.76 -4.99
CA LEU A 423 4.03 9.77 -3.91
C LEU A 423 5.42 9.29 -4.35
N GLU A 424 5.57 8.88 -5.61
CA GLU A 424 6.88 8.63 -6.22
C GLU A 424 7.34 9.86 -7.03
N GLU A 425 7.96 10.84 -6.37
CA GLU A 425 8.99 11.62 -7.06
C GLU A 425 10.35 10.90 -6.87
N PRO A 426 11.03 10.51 -7.96
CA PRO A 426 12.44 10.17 -7.92
C PRO A 426 13.22 11.44 -7.57
N SER A 427 14.10 11.35 -6.58
CA SER A 427 15.09 12.40 -6.32
C SER A 427 15.98 12.57 -7.55
N THR A 428 15.68 13.54 -8.40
CA THR A 428 16.60 14.04 -9.42
C THR A 428 17.42 15.17 -8.79
N SER A 429 18.67 14.85 -8.43
CA SER A 429 19.73 15.86 -8.45
C SER A 429 19.86 16.37 -9.89
N CYS A 430 20.02 17.68 -10.02
CA CYS A 430 20.10 18.39 -11.29
C CYS A 430 21.17 17.82 -12.23
N PHE A 431 20.82 17.81 -13.51
CA PHE A 431 21.75 17.76 -14.64
C PHE A 431 22.85 18.81 -14.46
N ASN A 432 24.10 18.38 -14.40
CA ASN A 432 25.18 19.11 -15.06
C ASN A 432 25.36 18.43 -16.42
N GLU A 433 24.89 19.09 -17.47
CA GLU A 433 25.36 18.83 -18.83
C GLU A 433 26.72 19.52 -18.97
N GLY A 434 27.76 18.71 -19.11
CA GLY A 434 29.13 19.15 -19.29
C GLY A 434 30.08 18.00 -19.00
N GLU A 435 30.49 17.32 -20.07
CA GLU A 435 31.61 16.36 -20.11
C GLU A 435 31.40 15.04 -19.34
N HIS A 436 30.78 14.06 -20.00
CA HIS A 436 31.13 12.63 -19.88
C HIS A 436 30.51 11.86 -21.07
N GLU A 437 30.94 12.19 -22.29
CA GLU A 437 31.08 11.15 -23.32
C GLU A 437 32.28 10.30 -22.87
N GLU A 438 31.97 9.11 -22.31
CA GLU A 438 32.83 7.94 -22.05
C GLU A 438 32.43 7.33 -20.71
N GLY A 439 31.58 6.29 -20.75
CA GLY A 439 31.14 5.61 -19.53
C GLY A 439 29.95 4.66 -19.64
N ILE A 440 29.42 4.35 -20.82
CA ILE A 440 28.64 3.11 -21.00
C ILE A 440 29.66 1.99 -21.25
N SER A 441 30.37 1.60 -20.20
CA SER A 441 31.06 0.33 -20.22
C SER A 441 29.99 -0.75 -20.22
N GLN A 442 29.97 -1.54 -21.31
CA GLN A 442 29.48 -2.91 -21.28
C GLN A 442 29.92 -3.56 -19.95
N LEU A 443 28.98 -3.88 -19.06
CA LEU A 443 29.30 -4.79 -17.95
C LEU A 443 29.52 -6.17 -18.57
N GLN A 444 30.80 -6.47 -18.74
CA GLN A 444 31.35 -7.81 -18.85
C GLN A 444 30.71 -8.72 -17.78
N GLY A 445 30.33 -9.93 -18.16
CA GLY A 445 29.55 -10.82 -17.32
C GLY A 445 30.22 -11.27 -16.01
N GLY A 446 29.41 -11.36 -14.95
CA GLY A 446 29.53 -12.42 -13.94
C GLY A 446 29.79 -12.03 -12.48
N GLU A 447 29.45 -10.83 -12.00
CA GLU A 447 29.49 -10.50 -10.55
C GLU A 447 28.10 -10.49 -9.90
N LEU A 448 28.02 -10.93 -8.63
CA LEU A 448 26.78 -10.90 -7.84
C LEU A 448 26.54 -9.53 -7.21
N PRO A 449 25.28 -9.07 -7.11
CA PRO A 449 24.95 -7.83 -6.44
C PRO A 449 25.38 -7.89 -4.97
N PRO A 450 25.91 -6.79 -4.42
CA PRO A 450 26.45 -6.77 -3.06
C PRO A 450 25.37 -7.09 -2.01
N ASN A 451 24.14 -6.65 -2.25
CA ASN A 451 22.99 -6.89 -1.38
C ASN A 451 21.77 -7.36 -2.18
N PHE A 452 21.05 -8.34 -1.63
CA PHE A 452 19.76 -8.78 -2.17
C PHE A 452 18.63 -8.33 -1.24
N SER A 453 17.73 -7.51 -1.79
CA SER A 453 16.56 -7.02 -1.06
C SER A 453 15.25 -7.60 -1.60
N LEU A 454 14.41 -8.05 -0.67
CA LEU A 454 13.02 -8.42 -0.96
C LEU A 454 12.12 -7.20 -1.22
N LEU A 455 12.66 -5.98 -1.20
CA LEU A 455 11.95 -4.73 -1.50
C LEU A 455 12.51 -4.00 -2.73
N ALA A 456 13.49 -4.58 -3.42
CA ALA A 456 14.04 -4.00 -4.64
C ALA A 456 12.94 -3.73 -5.69
N PRO A 457 12.92 -2.55 -6.35
CA PRO A 457 12.04 -2.26 -7.48
C PRO A 457 12.13 -3.33 -8.57
N ILE A 458 10.99 -3.68 -9.18
CA ILE A 458 10.89 -4.70 -10.23
C ILE A 458 10.66 -3.98 -11.57
N TYR A 459 11.39 -4.38 -12.61
CA TYR A 459 11.33 -3.80 -13.97
C TYR A 459 10.39 -4.52 -14.92
N VAL A 460 9.82 -5.63 -14.46
CA VAL A 460 8.94 -6.50 -15.23
C VAL A 460 7.53 -6.51 -14.64
N PRO A 461 6.49 -6.71 -15.47
CA PRO A 461 5.14 -6.88 -14.96
C PRO A 461 5.02 -8.15 -14.12
N ILE A 462 4.17 -8.12 -13.10
CA ILE A 462 3.91 -9.26 -12.19
C ILE A 462 3.31 -10.48 -12.92
N THR A 463 2.77 -10.28 -14.13
CA THR A 463 2.22 -11.31 -15.03
C THR A 463 3.27 -12.10 -15.82
N ILE A 464 4.56 -11.80 -15.63
CA ILE A 464 5.67 -12.51 -16.27
C ILE A 464 5.70 -14.00 -15.86
N THR A 465 6.22 -14.85 -16.75
CA THR A 465 6.49 -16.27 -16.45
C THR A 465 7.96 -16.46 -16.06
N ALA A 466 8.27 -17.59 -15.44
CA ALA A 466 9.61 -17.93 -14.98
C ALA A 466 10.67 -18.00 -16.10
N LYS A 467 10.29 -17.98 -17.39
CA LYS A 467 11.20 -18.11 -18.54
C LYS A 467 11.82 -16.80 -19.03
N ASN A 468 11.33 -15.66 -18.57
CA ASN A 468 11.75 -14.36 -19.06
C ASN A 468 12.80 -13.75 -18.12
N TYR A 469 14.08 -13.93 -18.44
CA TYR A 469 15.21 -13.35 -17.70
C TYR A 469 15.89 -12.25 -18.51
N ASN A 470 15.83 -11.01 -18.03
CA ASN A 470 16.68 -9.84 -18.35
C ASN A 470 16.24 -8.69 -17.42
N PRO A 471 17.15 -7.83 -16.91
CA PRO A 471 17.21 -7.42 -15.51
C PRO A 471 15.82 -7.21 -14.90
N ILE A 472 15.48 -8.13 -13.99
CA ILE A 472 14.12 -8.29 -13.45
C ILE A 472 13.86 -7.27 -12.34
N PHE A 473 14.91 -6.90 -11.59
CA PHE A 473 14.82 -5.99 -10.46
C PHE A 473 16.08 -5.12 -10.36
N GLU A 474 15.98 -4.00 -9.64
CA GLU A 474 17.12 -3.12 -9.36
C GLU A 474 18.12 -3.80 -8.43
N GLU A 475 19.26 -4.19 -9.00
CA GLU A 475 20.34 -4.87 -8.29
C GLU A 475 21.03 -3.96 -7.26
N ASN A 476 21.05 -2.65 -7.50
CA ASN A 476 21.65 -1.65 -6.61
C ASN A 476 20.59 -0.79 -5.93
N CYS A 477 19.72 -1.42 -5.15
CA CYS A 477 18.71 -0.70 -4.37
C CYS A 477 19.30 -0.02 -3.13
N SER A 478 18.86 1.20 -2.84
CA SER A 478 19.15 1.86 -1.57
C SER A 478 18.49 1.11 -0.40
N PRO A 479 19.12 1.09 0.78
CA PRO A 479 18.53 0.48 1.96
C PRO A 479 17.16 1.12 2.30
N PRO A 480 16.17 0.35 2.79
CA PRO A 480 14.90 0.92 3.26
C PRO A 480 15.16 2.03 4.28
N LYS A 481 14.47 3.16 4.10
CA LYS A 481 14.49 4.30 5.02
C LYS A 481 13.15 4.39 5.75
N PRO A 482 13.13 4.65 7.06
CA PRO A 482 11.88 4.79 7.78
C PRO A 482 11.22 6.12 7.43
N GLU A 483 9.92 6.09 7.16
CA GLU A 483 9.11 7.29 6.98
C GLU A 483 8.82 7.91 8.34
N VAL A 484 9.33 9.12 8.58
CA VAL A 484 9.18 9.80 9.87
C VAL A 484 8.04 10.80 9.76
N VAL A 485 6.99 10.63 10.56
CA VAL A 485 5.90 11.62 10.69
C VAL A 485 6.50 12.96 11.17
N PRO A 486 6.47 14.03 10.35
CA PRO A 486 7.02 15.33 10.72
C PRO A 486 6.29 15.92 11.94
N LEU A 487 7.00 16.62 12.83
CA LEU A 487 6.44 17.19 14.06
C LEU A 487 5.20 18.08 13.82
N LYS A 488 5.13 18.76 12.65
CA LYS A 488 4.00 19.60 12.26
C LYS A 488 2.70 18.83 11.94
N GLN A 489 2.81 17.56 11.56
CA GLN A 489 1.68 16.67 11.27
C GLN A 489 1.25 15.86 12.50
N ARG A 490 2.07 15.84 13.56
CA ARG A 490 1.75 15.17 14.82
C ARG A 490 0.65 15.93 15.57
N PRO A 491 -0.24 15.22 16.28
CA PRO A 491 -1.34 15.82 17.02
C PRO A 491 -0.86 16.79 18.11
N GLY A 492 -1.73 17.74 18.47
CA GLY A 492 -1.53 18.62 19.62
C GLY A 492 -1.48 17.84 20.94
N VAL A 493 -0.94 18.47 21.98
CA VAL A 493 -0.73 17.84 23.30
C VAL A 493 -2.05 17.31 23.88
N GLU A 494 -3.16 17.98 23.60
CA GLU A 494 -4.51 17.62 24.02
C GLU A 494 -5.06 16.31 23.40
N LYS A 495 -4.42 15.80 22.33
CA LYS A 495 -4.82 14.57 21.63
C LYS A 495 -3.80 13.43 21.75
N LEU A 496 -2.83 13.53 22.66
CA LEU A 496 -1.81 12.49 22.83
C LEU A 496 -2.28 11.29 23.66
N ALA A 497 -3.26 11.49 24.55
CA ALA A 497 -3.89 10.38 25.29
C ALA A 497 -5.00 9.78 24.42
N LEU A 498 -4.70 8.69 23.73
CA LEU A 498 -5.65 8.02 22.85
C LEU A 498 -6.60 7.14 23.66
N LYS A 499 -7.89 7.18 23.29
CA LYS A 499 -8.88 6.27 23.85
C LYS A 499 -8.71 4.89 23.21
N THR A 500 -8.41 3.88 24.02
CA THR A 500 -8.31 2.50 23.54
C THR A 500 -9.66 2.01 23.03
N PRO A 501 -9.72 1.41 21.84
CA PRO A 501 -10.92 0.75 21.38
C PRO A 501 -11.25 -0.45 22.26
N LEU A 502 -12.43 -0.42 22.89
CA LEU A 502 -12.95 -1.49 23.74
C LEU A 502 -14.16 -2.12 23.05
N ILE A 503 -14.03 -3.40 22.70
CA ILE A 503 -15.13 -4.20 22.15
C ILE A 503 -15.65 -5.13 23.22
N LYS A 504 -16.97 -5.22 23.34
CA LYS A 504 -17.63 -6.21 24.19
C LYS A 504 -18.20 -7.31 23.31
N VAL A 505 -17.95 -8.56 23.69
CA VAL A 505 -18.47 -9.75 23.05
C VAL A 505 -19.28 -10.51 24.08
N GLU A 506 -20.55 -10.73 23.80
CA GLU A 506 -21.48 -11.41 24.72
C GLU A 506 -21.87 -12.80 24.20
N LYS A 507 -21.87 -12.98 22.88
CA LYS A 507 -22.32 -14.22 22.22
C LYS A 507 -21.22 -14.88 21.39
N PRO A 508 -21.22 -16.23 21.27
CA PRO A 508 -20.31 -16.96 20.37
C PRO A 508 -20.38 -16.50 18.91
N SER A 509 -21.56 -16.04 18.44
CA SER A 509 -21.73 -15.54 17.06
C SER A 509 -20.96 -14.24 16.81
N GLU A 510 -20.92 -13.35 17.80
CA GLU A 510 -20.17 -12.09 17.74
C GLU A 510 -18.65 -12.37 17.79
N ALA A 511 -18.23 -13.35 18.60
CA ALA A 511 -16.84 -13.77 18.67
C ALA A 511 -16.29 -14.25 17.32
N ASN A 512 -17.13 -14.85 16.47
CA ASN A 512 -16.76 -15.40 15.16
C ASN A 512 -17.17 -14.49 13.99
N SER A 513 -17.54 -13.24 14.26
CA SER A 513 -18.01 -12.33 13.22
C SER A 513 -16.85 -11.75 12.38
N VAL A 514 -17.13 -11.48 11.11
CA VAL A 514 -16.16 -10.89 10.18
C VAL A 514 -15.87 -9.44 10.55
N GLU A 515 -16.84 -8.74 11.13
CA GLU A 515 -16.70 -7.36 11.61
C GLU A 515 -15.68 -7.27 12.74
N LEU A 516 -15.70 -8.21 13.69
CA LEU A 516 -14.71 -8.26 14.77
C LEU A 516 -13.30 -8.52 14.22
N GLN A 517 -13.18 -9.45 13.26
CA GLN A 517 -11.91 -9.74 12.59
C GLN A 517 -11.37 -8.50 11.86
N ASN A 518 -12.18 -7.86 11.01
CA ASN A 518 -11.77 -6.67 10.25
C ASN A 518 -11.39 -5.52 11.16
N PHE A 519 -12.13 -5.32 12.25
CA PHE A 519 -11.80 -4.31 13.25
C PHE A 519 -10.42 -4.56 13.86
N CYS A 520 -10.12 -5.80 14.25
CA CYS A 520 -8.82 -6.15 14.80
C CYS A 520 -7.70 -5.88 13.77
N TYR A 521 -7.90 -6.27 12.51
CA TYR A 521 -6.89 -6.07 11.46
C TYR A 521 -6.59 -4.59 11.17
N GLN A 522 -7.51 -3.69 11.45
CA GLN A 522 -7.36 -2.24 11.25
C GLN A 522 -6.91 -1.49 12.52
N SER A 523 -6.90 -2.15 13.67
CA SER A 523 -6.61 -1.51 14.95
C SER A 523 -5.13 -1.68 15.34
N PRO A 524 -4.42 -0.60 15.72
CA PRO A 524 -3.07 -0.72 16.29
C PRO A 524 -3.05 -1.55 17.57
N ILE A 525 -4.06 -1.34 18.42
CA ILE A 525 -4.28 -2.14 19.63
C ILE A 525 -5.77 -2.09 20.00
N ALA A 526 -6.33 -3.20 20.46
CA ALA A 526 -7.74 -3.30 20.87
C ALA A 526 -7.92 -4.19 22.10
N LEU A 527 -8.85 -3.81 22.97
CA LEU A 527 -9.26 -4.60 24.14
C LEU A 527 -10.60 -5.26 23.86
N ILE A 528 -10.64 -6.59 23.89
CA ILE A 528 -11.85 -7.39 23.68
C ILE A 528 -12.26 -8.01 25.02
N ARG A 529 -13.39 -7.51 25.56
CA ARG A 529 -13.97 -7.94 26.83
C ARG A 529 -15.09 -8.95 26.62
N GLY A 530 -15.11 -9.99 27.45
CA GLY A 530 -16.16 -11.01 27.45
C GLY A 530 -15.99 -12.12 26.42
N LEU A 531 -14.96 -12.06 25.55
CA LEU A 531 -14.72 -13.07 24.51
C LEU A 531 -14.53 -14.48 25.09
N THR A 532 -13.67 -14.63 26.10
CA THR A 532 -13.41 -15.92 26.76
C THR A 532 -14.66 -16.46 27.45
N SER A 533 -15.48 -15.59 28.04
CA SER A 533 -16.75 -15.94 28.66
C SER A 533 -17.80 -16.36 27.64
N ALA A 534 -17.94 -15.62 26.53
CA ALA A 534 -18.84 -15.94 25.43
C ALA A 534 -18.51 -17.31 24.82
N LEU A 535 -17.22 -17.64 24.71
CA LEU A 535 -16.73 -18.92 24.22
C LEU A 535 -16.70 -20.03 25.29
N LYS A 536 -17.09 -19.73 26.53
CA LYS A 536 -17.06 -20.65 27.68
C LYS A 536 -15.69 -21.33 27.84
N MET A 537 -14.64 -20.52 27.84
CA MET A 537 -13.28 -21.00 28.01
C MET A 537 -12.96 -21.26 29.49
N ASP A 538 -12.33 -22.39 29.77
CA ASP A 538 -11.81 -22.76 31.08
C ASP A 538 -10.38 -22.24 31.24
N LEU A 539 -10.27 -21.03 31.78
CA LEU A 539 -8.97 -20.40 32.05
C LEU A 539 -8.23 -21.04 33.24
N SER A 540 -8.89 -21.87 34.04
CA SER A 540 -8.26 -22.50 35.21
C SER A 540 -7.15 -23.49 34.83
N LEU A 541 -7.20 -24.03 33.61
CA LEU A 541 -6.17 -24.88 33.01
C LEU A 541 -4.80 -24.18 32.88
N PHE A 542 -4.77 -22.84 32.90
CA PHE A 542 -3.56 -22.01 32.82
C PHE A 542 -3.18 -21.40 34.17
N SER A 543 -3.89 -21.77 35.24
CA SER A 543 -3.56 -21.33 36.59
C SER A 543 -2.22 -21.90 37.05
N THR A 544 -1.52 -21.16 37.90
CA THR A 544 -0.26 -21.62 38.51
C THR A 544 -0.42 -22.97 39.19
N LYS A 545 -1.57 -23.21 39.84
CA LYS A 545 -1.88 -24.51 40.44
C LYS A 545 -1.90 -25.63 39.40
N SER A 546 -2.67 -25.47 38.32
CA SER A 546 -2.77 -26.47 37.26
C SER A 546 -1.42 -26.75 36.60
N LEU A 547 -0.60 -25.72 36.38
CA LEU A 547 0.75 -25.88 35.83
C LEU A 547 1.67 -26.68 36.74
N ILE A 548 1.63 -26.45 38.06
CA ILE A 548 2.39 -27.21 39.05
C ILE A 548 1.95 -28.68 39.07
N GLU A 549 0.64 -28.93 38.99
CA GLU A 549 0.08 -30.29 38.96
C GLU A 549 0.44 -31.03 37.66
N THR A 550 0.52 -30.32 36.53
CA THR A 550 0.77 -30.93 35.22
C THR A 550 2.26 -31.12 34.94
N GLN A 551 3.08 -30.08 35.15
CA GLN A 551 4.50 -30.05 34.79
C GLN A 551 5.33 -29.22 35.81
N PRO A 552 5.59 -29.73 37.03
CA PRO A 552 6.21 -28.97 38.11
C PRO A 552 7.67 -28.55 37.83
N ASP A 553 8.42 -29.40 37.15
CA ASP A 553 9.84 -29.18 36.85
C ASP A 553 10.08 -28.50 35.49
N TYR A 554 9.01 -28.05 34.82
CA TYR A 554 9.13 -27.39 33.52
C TYR A 554 9.92 -26.09 33.65
N PRO A 555 10.86 -25.80 32.72
CA PRO A 555 11.72 -24.64 32.80
C PRO A 555 10.94 -23.34 32.65
N VAL A 556 11.34 -22.34 33.45
CA VAL A 556 10.81 -20.97 33.41
C VAL A 556 11.98 -20.00 33.31
N GLU A 557 12.00 -19.15 32.28
CA GLU A 557 12.90 -18.01 32.23
C GLU A 557 12.41 -16.94 33.21
N VAL A 558 13.32 -16.35 33.98
CA VAL A 558 13.00 -15.33 34.98
C VAL A 558 13.70 -14.03 34.64
N ARG A 559 12.95 -12.93 34.70
CA ARG A 559 13.47 -11.56 34.66
C ARG A 559 13.40 -10.94 36.04
N THR A 560 14.55 -10.55 36.59
CA THR A 560 14.65 -9.84 37.87
C THR A 560 14.65 -8.35 37.60
N GLN A 561 13.71 -7.64 38.21
CA GLN A 561 13.35 -6.25 37.91
C GLN A 561 13.14 -5.46 39.20
N TYR A 562 13.07 -4.14 39.08
CA TYR A 562 12.65 -3.25 40.16
C TYR A 562 11.16 -2.94 40.03
N ARG A 563 10.42 -3.04 41.13
CA ARG A 563 9.01 -2.65 41.18
C ARG A 563 8.91 -1.12 41.16
N MET A 564 8.17 -0.61 40.19
CA MET A 564 7.91 0.83 40.00
C MET A 564 6.46 1.06 39.55
N PRO A 565 5.89 2.26 39.77
CA PRO A 565 4.60 2.65 39.18
C PRO A 565 4.63 2.62 37.64
N GLY A 566 3.50 2.32 36.98
CA GLY A 566 3.41 2.08 35.54
C GLY A 566 3.96 3.18 34.63
N ASP A 567 3.86 4.44 35.04
CA ASP A 567 4.31 5.60 34.27
C ASP A 567 5.72 6.09 34.63
N ILE A 568 6.41 5.40 35.55
CA ILE A 568 7.70 5.83 36.08
C ILE A 568 8.77 4.75 35.83
N ASN A 569 9.94 5.19 35.38
CA ASN A 569 11.16 4.38 35.37
C ASN A 569 12.35 5.23 35.77
N VAL A 570 13.11 4.77 36.77
CA VAL A 570 14.27 5.47 37.32
C VAL A 570 15.51 4.58 37.36
N ASP A 571 16.68 5.20 37.37
CA ASP A 571 17.96 4.52 37.58
C ASP A 571 18.23 4.26 39.07
N GLN A 572 19.42 3.72 39.38
CA GLN A 572 19.85 3.44 40.76
C GLN A 572 20.04 4.70 41.62
N LEU A 573 20.15 5.87 41.00
CA LEU A 573 20.27 7.18 41.65
C LEU A 573 18.90 7.86 41.82
N GLY A 574 17.81 7.22 41.38
CA GLY A 574 16.46 7.77 41.40
C GLY A 574 16.15 8.77 40.28
N GLN A 575 17.01 8.87 39.26
CA GLN A 575 16.80 9.78 38.12
C GLN A 575 15.99 9.09 37.03
N ALA A 576 15.11 9.85 36.36
CA ALA A 576 14.29 9.32 35.27
C ALA A 576 15.17 8.73 34.15
N SER A 577 14.89 7.50 33.75
CA SER A 577 15.69 6.78 32.76
C SER A 577 14.79 5.97 31.82
N TRP A 578 15.22 5.81 30.56
CA TRP A 578 14.58 4.87 29.64
C TRP A 578 15.12 3.45 29.81
N ASN A 579 16.29 3.26 30.41
CA ASN A 579 16.86 1.93 30.58
C ASN A 579 16.03 1.15 31.62
N CYS A 580 15.43 0.04 31.21
CA CYS A 580 14.61 -0.80 32.08
C CYS A 580 15.44 -2.00 32.54
N TYR A 581 15.86 -2.00 33.81
CA TYR A 581 16.64 -3.12 34.38
C TYR A 581 15.83 -4.43 34.37
N SER A 582 16.39 -5.48 33.75
CA SER A 582 15.70 -6.76 33.56
C SER A 582 16.70 -7.92 33.40
N ALA A 583 17.26 -8.41 34.51
CA ALA A 583 18.30 -9.44 34.50
C ALA A 583 17.73 -10.86 34.34
N LYS A 584 18.31 -11.64 33.42
CA LYS A 584 17.86 -13.00 33.09
C LYS A 584 18.41 -14.05 34.06
N SER A 585 17.56 -14.96 34.52
CA SER A 585 17.91 -16.22 35.19
C SER A 585 16.90 -17.32 34.81
N HIS A 586 17.04 -18.52 35.37
CA HIS A 586 16.13 -19.64 35.09
C HIS A 586 15.69 -20.32 36.38
N THR A 587 14.50 -20.90 36.38
CA THR A 587 13.92 -21.69 37.48
C THR A 587 12.95 -22.73 36.92
N THR A 588 12.14 -23.36 37.77
CA THR A 588 11.06 -24.28 37.37
C THR A 588 9.68 -23.72 37.74
N VAL A 589 8.63 -24.24 37.11
CA VAL A 589 7.22 -23.87 37.38
C VAL A 589 6.88 -23.97 38.87
N SER A 590 7.26 -25.07 39.53
CA SER A 590 7.02 -25.28 40.96
C SER A 590 7.70 -24.24 41.85
N ARG A 591 8.98 -23.95 41.58
CA ARG A 591 9.75 -22.95 42.34
C ARG A 591 9.20 -21.54 42.12
N TYR A 592 8.88 -21.19 40.87
CA TYR A 592 8.31 -19.87 40.58
C TYR A 592 6.90 -19.72 41.16
N GLY A 593 6.05 -20.74 41.05
CA GLY A 593 4.71 -20.73 41.62
C GLY A 593 4.72 -20.59 43.14
N SER A 594 5.69 -21.21 43.83
CA SER A 594 5.93 -21.01 45.26
C SER A 594 6.26 -19.55 45.58
N TYR A 595 7.18 -18.94 44.81
CA TYR A 595 7.52 -17.52 44.93
C TYR A 595 6.30 -16.60 44.69
N GLN A 596 5.51 -16.87 43.65
CA GLN A 596 4.33 -16.08 43.32
C GLN A 596 3.29 -16.14 44.46
N ALA A 597 3.07 -17.32 45.04
CA ALA A 597 2.16 -17.52 46.16
C ALA A 597 2.67 -16.88 47.47
N GLU A 598 3.97 -17.00 47.76
CA GLU A 598 4.59 -16.38 48.94
C GLU A 598 4.55 -14.85 48.86
N SER A 599 4.85 -14.29 47.69
CA SER A 599 4.73 -12.85 47.41
C SER A 599 3.31 -12.34 47.70
N PHE A 600 2.28 -13.08 47.28
CA PHE A 600 0.89 -12.75 47.57
C PHE A 600 0.58 -12.78 49.07
N ARG A 601 1.00 -13.82 49.79
CA ARG A 601 0.80 -13.94 51.25
C ARG A 601 1.51 -12.82 52.02
N HIS A 602 2.72 -12.46 51.61
CA HIS A 602 3.48 -11.37 52.22
C HIS A 602 2.75 -10.03 52.06
N SER A 603 2.26 -9.73 50.85
CA SER A 603 1.51 -8.50 50.60
C SER A 603 0.20 -8.42 51.39
N LEU A 604 -0.52 -9.54 51.54
CA LEU A 604 -1.72 -9.59 52.38
C LEU A 604 -1.40 -9.31 53.85
N LYS A 605 -0.26 -9.82 54.34
CA LYS A 605 0.20 -9.58 55.71
C LYS A 605 0.54 -8.11 55.94
N GLU A 606 1.32 -7.49 55.04
CA GLU A 606 1.66 -6.06 55.08
C GLU A 606 0.39 -5.19 55.12
N GLU A 607 -0.60 -5.48 54.26
CA GLU A 607 -1.85 -4.72 54.22
C GLU A 607 -2.70 -4.92 55.48
N THR A 608 -2.75 -6.15 56.01
CA THR A 608 -3.45 -6.44 57.27
C THR A 608 -2.82 -5.70 58.45
N GLU A 609 -1.49 -5.64 58.51
CA GLU A 609 -0.75 -4.89 59.52
C GLU A 609 -0.98 -3.39 59.39
N ARG A 610 -1.04 -2.87 58.16
CA ARG A 610 -1.35 -1.47 57.87
C ARG A 610 -2.76 -1.08 58.30
N LEU A 611 -3.76 -1.91 57.99
CA LEU A 611 -5.15 -1.70 58.42
C LEU A 611 -5.32 -1.79 59.95
N LYS A 612 -4.53 -2.66 60.60
CA LYS A 612 -4.45 -2.71 62.07
C LYS A 612 -3.84 -1.43 62.65
N ALA A 613 -2.77 -0.92 62.04
CA ALA A 613 -2.11 0.32 62.46
C ALA A 613 -2.98 1.57 62.23
N ALA A 614 -3.83 1.57 61.20
CA ALA A 614 -4.75 2.66 60.88
C ALA A 614 -6.02 2.72 61.77
N GLY A 615 -6.19 1.78 62.72
CA GLY A 615 -7.30 1.78 63.67
C GLY A 615 -8.70 1.48 63.08
N THR A 616 -8.78 1.11 61.80
CA THR A 616 -10.04 0.92 61.05
C THR A 616 -10.49 -0.54 60.88
N GLY A 617 -9.76 -1.50 61.47
CA GLY A 617 -10.04 -2.93 61.29
C GLY A 617 -11.22 -3.46 62.11
N SER A 618 -12.41 -3.58 61.50
CA SER A 618 -13.44 -4.50 62.00
C SER A 618 -12.87 -5.92 62.11
N LYS A 619 -13.18 -6.64 63.19
CA LYS A 619 -12.76 -8.05 63.41
C LYS A 619 -13.05 -8.95 62.20
N TYR A 620 -14.07 -8.60 61.39
CA TYR A 620 -14.42 -9.29 60.14
C TYR A 620 -13.43 -9.09 58.99
N ALA A 621 -12.85 -7.89 58.83
CA ALA A 621 -11.84 -7.62 57.79
C ALA A 621 -10.53 -8.37 58.10
N ILE A 622 -10.17 -8.45 59.39
CA ILE A 622 -9.02 -9.21 59.87
C ILE A 622 -9.26 -10.71 59.68
N ALA A 623 -10.46 -11.22 59.97
CA ALA A 623 -10.82 -12.63 59.77
C ALA A 623 -10.88 -13.03 58.28
N ALA A 624 -11.39 -12.17 57.39
CA ALA A 624 -11.41 -12.41 55.95
C ALA A 624 -10.00 -12.41 55.33
N ALA A 625 -9.14 -11.50 55.77
CA ALA A 625 -7.73 -11.47 55.37
C ALA A 625 -6.95 -12.70 55.88
N GLN A 626 -7.25 -13.17 57.09
CA GLN A 626 -6.65 -14.40 57.66
C GLN A 626 -7.14 -15.68 56.98
N ALA A 627 -8.43 -15.78 56.63
CA ALA A 627 -8.97 -16.91 55.88
C ALA A 627 -8.40 -17.00 54.45
N ALA A 628 -8.19 -15.84 53.79
CA ALA A 628 -7.51 -15.76 52.50
C ALA A 628 -6.02 -16.16 52.60
N ALA A 629 -5.33 -15.80 53.69
CA ALA A 629 -3.94 -16.20 53.93
C ALA A 629 -3.77 -17.71 54.20
N ALA A 630 -4.81 -18.40 54.70
CA ALA A 630 -4.81 -19.83 55.00
C ALA A 630 -5.11 -20.74 53.79
N GLY A 631 -5.39 -20.18 52.61
CA GLY A 631 -5.56 -20.95 51.37
C GLY A 631 -6.84 -21.79 51.28
N MET A 632 -7.90 -21.43 52.00
CA MET A 632 -9.22 -22.08 51.84
C MET A 632 -9.97 -21.51 50.63
N PRO A 633 -10.68 -22.34 49.84
CA PRO A 633 -11.46 -21.86 48.69
C PRO A 633 -12.63 -20.98 49.16
N LEU A 634 -12.84 -19.84 48.48
CA LEU A 634 -13.89 -18.85 48.81
C LEU A 634 -15.33 -19.40 48.79
N GLY A 635 -15.56 -20.63 48.30
CA GLY A 635 -16.86 -21.30 48.30
C GLY A 635 -17.33 -21.83 49.65
N THR A 636 -16.46 -21.91 50.68
CA THR A 636 -16.82 -22.54 51.97
C THR A 636 -17.22 -21.53 53.06
N ILE A 637 -17.08 -20.21 52.82
CA ILE A 637 -17.50 -19.17 53.78
C ILE A 637 -19.00 -18.86 53.66
N ALA A 638 -19.68 -19.36 52.62
CA ALA A 638 -21.09 -19.07 52.34
C ALA A 638 -22.11 -20.12 52.88
N THR A 639 -21.70 -21.14 53.63
CA THR A 639 -22.61 -22.25 54.01
C THR A 639 -22.69 -22.58 55.50
N THR A 640 -22.15 -21.76 56.40
CA THR A 640 -22.39 -21.96 57.84
C THR A 640 -22.86 -20.69 58.56
N ALA A 641 -24.10 -20.79 59.04
CA ALA A 641 -24.83 -19.93 59.99
C ALA A 641 -25.79 -18.86 59.39
N PRO A 642 -26.99 -18.71 59.99
CA PRO A 642 -28.23 -18.49 59.26
C PRO A 642 -28.71 -17.03 59.28
N ALA A 643 -29.48 -16.69 58.24
CA ALA A 643 -30.36 -15.53 58.25
C ALA A 643 -31.51 -15.75 59.25
N ALA A 644 -31.39 -15.19 60.45
CA ALA A 644 -32.53 -14.84 61.31
C ALA A 644 -32.06 -13.97 62.49
N SER A 645 -32.92 -13.04 62.91
CA SER A 645 -32.89 -12.26 64.14
C SER A 645 -31.80 -11.17 64.29
N LEU A 646 -32.19 -9.91 64.02
CA LEU A 646 -32.34 -8.87 65.07
C LEU A 646 -32.65 -7.50 64.41
N LEU A 647 -33.94 -7.28 64.18
CA LEU A 647 -34.56 -5.99 64.50
C LEU A 647 -34.43 -5.74 66.01
N SER A 648 -34.39 -4.47 66.38
CA SER A 648 -34.44 -3.90 67.74
C SER A 648 -33.12 -3.84 68.53
N ILE A 649 -32.48 -2.66 68.50
CA ILE A 649 -32.12 -1.95 69.73
C ILE A 649 -32.50 -0.45 69.55
N SER A 650 -33.23 0.00 70.55
CA SER A 650 -33.84 1.29 70.85
C SER A 650 -32.96 2.53 70.66
N ASN A 651 -33.59 3.61 70.16
CA ASN A 651 -33.31 4.96 70.63
C ASN A 651 -34.61 5.57 71.16
N SER A 652 -34.63 5.84 72.46
CA SER A 652 -35.70 6.49 73.20
C SER A 652 -35.58 8.01 73.05
N GLY A 653 -36.69 8.67 72.70
CA GLY A 653 -36.76 10.13 72.63
C GLY A 653 -38.13 10.64 72.17
N LYS A 654 -38.97 10.98 73.16
CA LYS A 654 -40.25 11.74 73.16
C LYS A 654 -40.31 12.85 72.07
N SER A 655 -41.42 13.31 71.49
CA SER A 655 -42.86 13.37 71.83
C SER A 655 -43.68 13.97 70.66
N GLU A 656 -44.83 13.36 70.36
CA GLU A 656 -46.17 13.93 69.99
C GLU A 656 -46.43 14.89 68.78
N PRO A 657 -47.69 14.94 68.26
CA PRO A 657 -48.00 14.96 66.82
C PRO A 657 -48.84 16.18 66.34
N ASN A 658 -49.07 16.31 65.02
CA ASN A 658 -50.37 16.68 64.40
C ASN A 658 -50.31 16.99 62.88
N GLY A 659 -51.23 16.38 62.09
CA GLY A 659 -51.99 17.07 61.03
C GLY A 659 -51.60 16.86 59.54
N PRO A 660 -52.55 16.63 58.60
CA PRO A 660 -52.30 16.11 57.23
C PRO A 660 -52.66 17.15 56.11
N PRO A 661 -53.04 16.77 54.88
CA PRO A 661 -52.19 16.45 53.72
C PRO A 661 -52.48 17.36 52.49
N THR A 662 -51.56 17.57 51.55
CA THR A 662 -51.96 18.00 50.18
C THR A 662 -51.00 17.61 49.06
N LYS A 663 -51.64 17.14 47.98
CA LYS A 663 -51.16 16.68 46.67
C LYS A 663 -50.31 17.72 45.92
N ARG A 664 -49.29 17.27 45.19
CA ARG A 664 -49.00 17.79 43.83
C ARG A 664 -48.33 16.74 42.93
N ARG A 665 -48.90 16.67 41.72
CA ARG A 665 -48.66 15.77 40.59
C ARG A 665 -47.30 16.02 39.91
N ARG A 666 -46.57 14.92 39.74
CA ARG A 666 -45.98 14.39 38.49
C ARG A 666 -45.55 15.38 37.39
N THR A 667 -44.23 15.49 37.19
CA THR A 667 -43.52 15.30 35.91
C THR A 667 -42.10 14.82 36.22
N GLY A 668 -41.56 13.88 35.42
CA GLY A 668 -40.16 13.45 35.50
C GLY A 668 -40.00 11.93 35.64
N GLN A 669 -39.79 11.25 34.53
CA GLN A 669 -39.35 9.86 34.48
C GLN A 669 -37.89 9.88 34.02
N ALA A 670 -36.97 9.70 34.97
CA ALA A 670 -35.55 9.49 34.73
C ALA A 670 -34.97 8.58 35.82
N ALA A 671 -34.08 7.68 35.39
CA ALA A 671 -33.07 6.96 36.14
C ALA A 671 -33.53 5.90 37.16
N VAL A 672 -33.34 4.63 36.78
CA VAL A 672 -33.03 3.52 37.70
C VAL A 672 -31.59 3.13 37.43
N ASN A 673 -30.68 3.50 38.34
CA ASN A 673 -29.36 2.92 38.52
C ASN A 673 -28.86 3.36 39.91
N ALA A 674 -28.79 2.41 40.86
CA ALA A 674 -27.85 2.44 41.98
C ALA A 674 -28.11 1.25 42.94
N SER A 675 -27.26 0.23 42.90
CA SER A 675 -26.78 -0.46 44.11
C SER A 675 -25.71 -1.50 43.73
N GLY A 676 -24.45 -1.07 43.87
CA GLY A 676 -23.24 -1.87 43.68
C GLY A 676 -21.97 -1.11 44.11
N ASP A 677 -22.03 0.22 44.14
CA ASP A 677 -20.86 1.09 44.32
C ASP A 677 -20.46 1.45 45.76
N LYS A 678 -20.99 0.80 46.80
CA LYS A 678 -20.67 1.18 48.20
C LYS A 678 -19.67 0.29 48.94
N LEU A 679 -19.08 -0.70 48.28
CA LEU A 679 -17.92 -1.45 48.81
C LEU A 679 -16.60 -1.18 48.06
N ALA A 680 -16.67 -0.59 46.86
CA ALA A 680 -15.48 -0.14 46.11
C ALA A 680 -15.02 1.28 46.50
N ALA A 681 -15.92 2.11 47.05
CA ALA A 681 -15.62 3.52 47.36
C ALA A 681 -14.83 3.74 48.67
N ALA A 682 -14.64 2.71 49.51
CA ALA A 682 -13.88 2.83 50.76
C ALA A 682 -12.37 2.54 50.60
N ALA A 683 -11.94 1.99 49.46
CA ALA A 683 -10.52 1.68 49.18
C ALA A 683 -9.77 2.83 48.45
N VAL A 684 -10.45 3.93 48.13
CA VAL A 684 -9.89 5.04 47.34
C VAL A 684 -9.44 6.24 48.22
N LEU A 685 -9.47 6.12 49.55
CA LEU A 685 -9.16 7.24 50.46
C LEU A 685 -8.01 6.99 51.46
N ALA A 686 -7.07 6.11 51.16
CA ALA A 686 -5.81 6.04 51.90
C ALA A 686 -4.65 5.76 50.95
N GLY A 687 -3.85 6.80 50.67
CA GLY A 687 -2.70 6.76 49.79
C GLY A 687 -1.74 5.61 50.10
N GLY A 688 -1.32 4.89 49.07
CA GLY A 688 -0.42 3.74 49.16
C GLY A 688 1.02 4.16 49.47
N PRO A 689 1.96 3.21 49.67
CA PRO A 689 3.40 3.53 49.72
C PRO A 689 3.91 4.09 48.38
N ASP A 690 3.09 3.97 47.33
CA ASP A 690 3.33 4.47 45.97
C ASP A 690 3.08 5.99 45.84
N ASP A 691 2.63 6.69 46.89
CA ASP A 691 2.45 8.15 46.95
C ASP A 691 3.67 8.92 47.54
N LEU A 692 4.80 8.23 47.76
CA LEU A 692 6.04 8.87 48.23
C LEU A 692 6.76 9.61 47.07
N PRO A 693 7.42 10.76 47.32
CA PRO A 693 8.26 11.42 46.33
C PRO A 693 9.33 10.46 45.77
N VAL A 694 9.57 10.52 44.46
CA VAL A 694 10.43 9.59 43.68
C VAL A 694 11.81 9.34 44.32
N GLY A 695 12.37 10.30 45.07
CA GLY A 695 13.66 10.18 45.76
C GLY A 695 13.66 9.37 47.08
N GLN A 696 12.53 8.83 47.54
CA GLN A 696 12.41 8.09 48.81
C GLN A 696 11.80 6.68 48.67
N MET A 697 11.50 6.21 47.45
CA MET A 697 10.92 4.87 47.27
C MET A 697 11.99 3.76 47.45
N PRO A 698 11.79 2.79 48.37
CA PRO A 698 12.68 1.64 48.45
C PRO A 698 12.55 0.77 47.20
N MET A 699 13.64 0.60 46.46
CA MET A 699 13.72 -0.21 45.23
C MET A 699 13.47 -1.70 45.53
N ARG A 700 12.19 -2.11 45.58
CA ARG A 700 11.80 -3.50 45.82
C ARG A 700 12.09 -4.34 44.57
N ILE A 701 12.75 -5.48 44.75
CA ILE A 701 13.04 -6.43 43.66
C ILE A 701 11.83 -7.34 43.44
N VAL A 702 11.47 -7.54 42.17
CA VAL A 702 10.47 -8.51 41.74
C VAL A 702 11.06 -9.48 40.71
N LYS A 703 10.52 -10.69 40.66
CA LYS A 703 10.88 -11.70 39.65
C LYS A 703 9.67 -11.92 38.76
N PHE A 704 9.91 -11.96 37.46
CA PHE A 704 8.91 -12.17 36.41
C PHE A 704 9.21 -13.47 35.67
N GLY A 705 8.31 -14.46 35.77
CA GLY A 705 8.37 -15.70 35.00
C GLY A 705 7.83 -15.45 33.60
N THR A 706 8.69 -15.54 32.60
CA THR A 706 8.39 -15.16 31.23
C THR A 706 8.73 -16.29 30.27
N ASN A 707 8.11 -16.27 29.08
CA ASN A 707 8.44 -17.14 27.96
C ASN A 707 8.39 -18.65 28.31
N VAL A 708 7.43 -19.06 29.15
CA VAL A 708 7.19 -20.48 29.43
C VAL A 708 6.56 -21.12 28.21
N ASP A 709 7.27 -22.04 27.57
CA ASP A 709 6.83 -22.65 26.31
C ASP A 709 5.73 -23.70 26.53
N LEU A 710 4.59 -23.53 25.87
CA LEU A 710 3.49 -24.50 25.89
C LEU A 710 3.37 -25.27 24.56
N SER A 711 4.42 -25.31 23.73
CA SER A 711 4.39 -25.93 22.40
C SER A 711 4.21 -27.46 22.38
N ASP A 712 4.57 -28.15 23.46
CA ASP A 712 4.57 -29.61 23.53
C ASP A 712 3.14 -30.15 23.78
N GLU A 713 2.49 -30.62 22.71
CA GLU A 713 1.13 -31.16 22.73
C GLU A 713 0.97 -32.37 23.67
N ASN A 714 2.03 -33.13 23.92
CA ASN A 714 1.97 -34.26 24.86
C ASN A 714 1.95 -33.79 26.32
N LYS A 715 2.54 -32.63 26.60
CA LYS A 715 2.61 -32.07 27.96
C LYS A 715 1.45 -31.14 28.30
N PHE A 716 0.92 -30.42 27.31
CA PHE A 716 -0.15 -29.43 27.49
C PHE A 716 -1.39 -29.67 26.60
N PRO A 717 -1.90 -30.91 26.48
CA PRO A 717 -2.98 -31.23 25.53
C PRO A 717 -4.28 -30.50 25.86
N LEU A 718 -4.62 -30.35 27.15
CA LEU A 718 -5.85 -29.71 27.59
C LEU A 718 -5.81 -28.21 27.35
N GLN A 719 -4.69 -27.57 27.70
CA GLN A 719 -4.45 -26.15 27.49
C GLN A 719 -4.54 -25.80 26.00
N LEU A 720 -3.82 -26.51 25.13
CA LEU A 720 -3.81 -26.22 23.70
C LEU A 720 -5.18 -26.50 23.04
N ARG A 721 -5.86 -27.57 23.45
CA ARG A 721 -7.23 -27.86 22.98
C ARG A 721 -8.21 -26.75 23.37
N GLU A 722 -8.04 -26.15 24.54
CA GLU A 722 -8.91 -25.07 25.00
C GLU A 722 -8.77 -23.81 24.15
N LEU A 723 -7.54 -23.48 23.72
CA LEU A 723 -7.28 -22.33 22.84
C LEU A 723 -7.86 -22.52 21.43
N ASN A 724 -8.16 -23.75 21.00
CA ASN A 724 -8.83 -23.99 19.71
C ASN A 724 -10.29 -23.51 19.68
N LYS A 725 -10.90 -23.17 20.83
CA LYS A 725 -12.23 -22.54 20.89
C LYS A 725 -12.24 -21.10 20.35
N MET A 726 -11.08 -20.45 20.26
CA MET A 726 -10.94 -19.09 19.77
C MET A 726 -11.46 -18.94 18.32
N PRO A 727 -11.86 -17.74 17.88
CA PRO A 727 -12.15 -17.49 16.47
C PRO A 727 -10.88 -17.67 15.63
N ALA A 728 -11.06 -18.06 14.36
CA ALA A 728 -9.96 -18.46 13.49
C ALA A 728 -8.82 -17.44 13.40
N PHE A 729 -9.15 -16.14 13.30
CA PHE A 729 -8.16 -15.06 13.19
C PHE A 729 -7.29 -14.85 14.45
N CYS A 730 -7.73 -15.39 15.60
CA CYS A 730 -6.96 -15.36 16.85
C CYS A 730 -6.22 -16.68 17.13
N ARG A 731 -6.46 -17.76 16.38
CA ARG A 731 -5.86 -19.07 16.69
C ARG A 731 -4.38 -19.10 16.33
N ASN A 732 -3.61 -19.81 17.16
CA ASN A 732 -2.21 -20.11 16.90
C ASN A 732 -2.00 -20.85 15.56
N SER A 733 -2.96 -21.72 15.18
CA SER A 733 -2.98 -22.39 13.88
C SER A 733 -4.32 -22.18 13.17
N ALA A 734 -4.30 -21.52 12.00
CA ALA A 734 -5.46 -21.27 11.16
C ALA A 734 -5.06 -21.05 9.70
N THR A 735 -5.97 -21.34 8.76
CA THR A 735 -5.73 -21.10 7.32
C THR A 735 -5.53 -19.63 6.99
N CYS A 736 -6.18 -18.72 7.73
CA CYS A 736 -6.06 -17.27 7.61
C CYS A 736 -4.87 -16.65 8.38
N ASN A 737 -3.95 -17.49 8.88
CA ASN A 737 -2.76 -17.05 9.62
C ASN A 737 -1.48 -17.40 8.82
N PHE A 738 -0.70 -16.40 8.40
CA PHE A 738 0.56 -16.60 7.70
C PHE A 738 1.52 -17.56 8.41
N LEU A 739 1.62 -17.45 9.74
CA LEU A 739 2.57 -18.23 10.54
C LEU A 739 2.25 -19.73 10.56
N SER A 740 1.00 -20.10 10.26
CA SER A 740 0.57 -21.50 10.12
C SER A 740 1.10 -22.15 8.84
N HIS A 741 1.45 -21.35 7.83
CA HIS A 741 1.98 -21.83 6.55
C HIS A 741 3.50 -21.94 6.54
N LEU A 742 4.19 -21.60 7.63
CA LEU A 742 5.65 -21.60 7.68
C LEU A 742 6.28 -23.00 7.58
N GLY A 743 5.52 -24.03 7.95
CA GLY A 743 5.94 -25.44 7.87
C GLY A 743 6.91 -25.90 8.97
N HIS A 744 7.28 -25.02 9.90
CA HIS A 744 8.09 -25.35 11.08
C HIS A 744 7.78 -24.42 12.26
N THR A 745 8.24 -24.81 13.43
CA THR A 745 7.99 -24.12 14.69
C THR A 745 8.89 -22.90 14.89
N VAL A 746 8.31 -21.78 15.30
CA VAL A 746 8.97 -20.58 15.80
C VAL A 746 8.41 -20.30 17.19
N LEU A 747 9.20 -20.65 18.21
CA LEU A 747 8.77 -20.62 19.61
C LEU A 747 8.28 -19.22 20.02
N GLY A 748 7.08 -19.17 20.59
CA GLY A 748 6.42 -17.93 21.02
C GLY A 748 5.70 -17.16 19.92
N MET A 749 5.91 -17.49 18.65
CA MET A 749 5.18 -16.89 17.54
C MET A 749 4.05 -17.80 17.08
N ASN A 750 4.37 -18.98 16.55
CA ASN A 750 3.38 -20.00 16.19
C ASN A 750 3.28 -21.11 17.23
N THR A 751 3.73 -20.82 18.46
CA THR A 751 3.46 -21.59 19.66
C THR A 751 3.09 -20.66 20.79
N VAL A 752 2.34 -21.19 21.75
CA VAL A 752 1.84 -20.44 22.89
C VAL A 752 2.94 -20.28 23.93
N GLN A 753 3.12 -19.05 24.41
CA GLN A 753 3.93 -18.75 25.59
C GLN A 753 3.06 -18.33 26.77
N LEU A 754 3.48 -18.75 27.95
CA LEU A 754 2.86 -18.38 29.22
C LEU A 754 3.78 -17.49 30.05
N TYR A 755 3.14 -16.55 30.75
CA TYR A 755 3.76 -15.54 31.59
C TYR A 755 3.16 -15.65 32.98
N MET A 756 3.98 -15.74 34.02
CA MET A 756 3.57 -15.81 35.43
C MET A 756 4.04 -14.55 36.15
N LYS A 757 3.12 -13.74 36.66
CA LYS A 757 3.41 -12.36 37.10
C LYS A 757 3.05 -12.13 38.57
N VAL A 758 3.84 -11.26 39.22
CA VAL A 758 3.53 -10.58 40.48
C VAL A 758 3.38 -9.07 40.20
N PRO A 759 2.83 -8.24 41.08
CA PRO A 759 2.72 -6.79 40.85
C PRO A 759 4.07 -6.15 40.51
N GLY A 760 4.12 -5.41 39.40
CA GLY A 760 5.32 -4.72 38.93
C GLY A 760 6.18 -5.47 37.90
N CYS A 761 5.81 -6.69 37.50
CA CYS A 761 6.48 -7.37 36.39
C CYS A 761 6.25 -6.62 35.08
N ARG A 762 7.33 -6.30 34.36
CA ARG A 762 7.31 -5.52 33.12
C ARG A 762 7.76 -6.35 31.92
N THR A 763 7.01 -6.25 30.84
CA THR A 763 7.52 -6.50 29.49
C THR A 763 7.89 -5.13 28.91
N PRO A 764 9.18 -4.83 28.67
CA PRO A 764 9.62 -3.52 28.19
C PRO A 764 9.12 -3.22 26.78
N GLY A 765 9.36 -2.00 26.32
CA GLY A 765 9.00 -1.54 24.97
C GLY A 765 9.61 -2.40 23.89
N HIS A 766 8.78 -2.81 22.94
CA HIS A 766 9.20 -3.59 21.78
C HIS A 766 8.19 -3.49 20.62
N LEU A 767 8.62 -3.94 19.46
CA LEU A 767 7.75 -4.42 18.39
C LEU A 767 7.77 -5.94 18.41
N GLU A 768 6.67 -6.55 17.99
CA GLU A 768 6.64 -7.99 17.73
C GLU A 768 7.65 -8.37 16.62
N ASN A 769 8.17 -9.59 16.69
CA ASN A 769 9.16 -10.07 15.71
C ASN A 769 8.58 -9.99 14.29
N ASN A 770 9.34 -9.41 13.35
CA ASN A 770 8.90 -9.16 11.98
C ASN A 770 7.54 -8.40 11.89
N CYS A 771 7.22 -7.57 12.89
CA CYS A 771 5.98 -6.78 12.98
C CYS A 771 4.68 -7.59 12.83
N PHE A 772 4.67 -8.87 13.23
CA PHE A 772 3.45 -9.68 13.25
C PHE A 772 2.47 -9.19 14.32
N ALA A 773 1.18 -9.41 14.10
CA ALA A 773 0.17 -9.15 15.13
C ALA A 773 0.32 -10.15 16.30
N SER A 774 -0.24 -9.80 17.45
CA SER A 774 -0.12 -10.59 18.68
C SER A 774 -1.45 -10.66 19.41
N VAL A 775 -1.69 -11.80 20.04
CA VAL A 775 -2.86 -12.09 20.86
C VAL A 775 -2.39 -12.34 22.27
N ASN A 776 -3.00 -11.66 23.25
CA ASN A 776 -2.72 -11.87 24.67
C ASN A 776 -4.01 -12.05 25.47
N ILE A 777 -4.09 -13.11 26.28
CA ILE A 777 -5.20 -13.36 27.19
C ILE A 777 -4.69 -13.29 28.63
N ASN A 778 -5.32 -12.46 29.46
CA ASN A 778 -5.06 -12.43 30.90
C ASN A 778 -5.87 -13.53 31.59
N ILE A 779 -5.19 -14.46 32.24
CA ILE A 779 -5.80 -15.56 33.00
C ILE A 779 -6.35 -15.06 34.35
N GLY A 780 -5.77 -14.00 34.90
CA GLY A 780 -6.12 -13.45 36.21
C GLY A 780 -5.44 -14.15 37.39
N PRO A 781 -5.85 -13.85 38.63
CA PRO A 781 -6.94 -12.94 39.00
C PRO A 781 -6.59 -11.45 38.87
N GLY A 782 -5.31 -11.09 38.90
CA GLY A 782 -4.83 -9.71 38.79
C GLY A 782 -4.97 -9.10 37.41
N GLU A 783 -4.85 -7.77 37.35
CA GLU A 783 -4.95 -6.98 36.11
C GLU A 783 -3.57 -6.67 35.53
N CYS A 784 -3.52 -6.35 34.23
CA CYS A 784 -2.34 -5.81 33.55
C CYS A 784 -2.65 -4.41 33.00
N GLU A 785 -1.67 -3.51 33.09
CA GLU A 785 -1.68 -2.22 32.43
C GLU A 785 -0.93 -2.31 31.10
N TRP A 786 -1.53 -1.77 30.05
CA TRP A 786 -1.02 -1.81 28.68
C TRP A 786 -0.81 -0.41 28.14
N PHE A 787 0.25 -0.30 27.35
CA PHE A 787 0.61 0.91 26.63
C PHE A 787 0.90 0.56 25.18
N GLY A 788 0.36 1.35 24.24
CA GLY A 788 0.53 1.10 22.81
C GLY A 788 0.72 2.40 22.04
N VAL A 789 1.52 2.34 20.98
CA VAL A 789 1.79 3.42 20.04
C VAL A 789 1.66 2.85 18.64
N ASP A 790 0.97 3.60 17.78
CA ASP A 790 0.77 3.22 16.37
C ASP A 790 2.11 3.03 15.64
N TYR A 791 2.11 2.12 14.66
CA TYR A 791 3.27 1.76 13.85
C TYR A 791 3.93 3.00 13.25
N GLU A 792 3.18 3.99 12.77
CA GLU A 792 3.76 5.20 12.14
C GLU A 792 4.77 5.97 13.02
N TYR A 793 4.74 5.81 14.35
CA TYR A 793 5.65 6.46 15.28
C TYR A 793 6.87 5.61 15.69
N TRP A 794 6.99 4.36 15.23
CA TRP A 794 8.15 3.51 15.53
C TRP A 794 9.49 4.18 15.18
N PRO A 795 9.65 4.96 14.08
CA PRO A 795 10.91 5.62 13.77
C PRO A 795 11.26 6.75 14.74
N VAL A 796 10.22 7.39 15.31
CA VAL A 796 10.40 8.43 16.33
C VAL A 796 10.92 7.79 17.61
N ILE A 797 10.32 6.68 18.02
CA ILE A 797 10.75 5.92 19.20
C ILE A 797 12.16 5.35 18.98
N ASP A 798 12.47 4.80 17.80
CA ASP A 798 13.80 4.32 17.43
C ASP A 798 14.86 5.41 17.61
N LYS A 799 14.58 6.61 17.09
CA LYS A 799 15.46 7.77 17.28
C LYS A 799 15.62 8.11 18.77
N MET A 800 14.53 8.14 19.55
CA MET A 800 14.59 8.46 20.97
C MET A 800 15.40 7.44 21.78
N CYS A 801 15.35 6.15 21.42
CA CYS A 801 16.19 5.10 21.97
C CYS A 801 17.67 5.34 21.61
N LYS A 802 17.97 5.58 20.32
CA LYS A 802 19.34 5.83 19.83
C LYS A 802 19.97 7.06 20.46
N ASP A 803 19.22 8.15 20.62
CA ASP A 803 19.65 9.38 21.29
C ASP A 803 20.06 9.13 22.77
N ARG A 804 19.64 8.00 23.35
CA ARG A 804 19.95 7.55 24.72
C ARG A 804 20.91 6.36 24.77
N GLY A 805 21.51 5.97 23.65
CA GLY A 805 22.38 4.80 23.57
C GLY A 805 21.66 3.45 23.76
N LEU A 806 20.35 3.41 23.52
CA LEU A 806 19.52 2.21 23.58
C LEU A 806 19.20 1.71 22.17
N ASP A 807 19.08 0.40 22.01
CA ASP A 807 18.66 -0.24 20.77
C ASP A 807 17.15 -0.57 20.84
N LEU A 808 16.38 -0.17 19.83
CA LEU A 808 14.93 -0.42 19.80
C LEU A 808 14.59 -1.92 19.84
N MET A 809 15.35 -2.75 19.11
CA MET A 809 15.06 -4.16 18.88
C MET A 809 15.70 -5.07 19.93
N LYS A 810 16.91 -4.74 20.39
CA LYS A 810 17.73 -5.55 21.33
C LYS A 810 17.70 -5.03 22.76
N GLY A 811 17.37 -3.75 22.95
CA GLY A 811 17.42 -3.08 24.24
C GLY A 811 16.24 -3.43 25.15
N SER A 812 16.40 -3.14 26.44
CA SER A 812 15.33 -3.20 27.44
C SER A 812 15.01 -1.78 27.87
N TRP A 813 13.89 -1.24 27.39
CA TRP A 813 13.56 0.17 27.57
C TRP A 813 12.11 0.39 28.03
N TRP A 814 11.91 1.44 28.84
CA TRP A 814 10.61 1.86 29.35
C TRP A 814 10.45 3.37 29.13
N PRO A 815 9.56 3.82 28.22
CA PRO A 815 9.43 5.23 27.90
C PRO A 815 9.00 6.08 29.08
N ASN A 816 9.58 7.27 29.21
CA ASN A 816 9.05 8.33 30.06
C ASN A 816 7.94 9.09 29.30
N PHE A 817 6.76 9.23 29.92
CA PHE A 817 5.62 9.92 29.33
C PHE A 817 5.91 11.38 28.97
N GLU A 818 6.70 12.10 29.75
CA GLU A 818 7.08 13.48 29.44
C GLU A 818 7.86 13.58 28.13
N ASP A 819 8.70 12.58 27.84
CA ASP A 819 9.46 12.51 26.60
C ASP A 819 8.54 12.26 25.40
N LEU A 820 7.55 11.36 25.56
CA LEU A 820 6.55 11.09 24.52
C LEU A 820 5.68 12.31 24.26
N VAL A 821 5.29 13.05 25.30
CA VAL A 821 4.54 14.31 25.19
C VAL A 821 5.35 15.38 24.45
N ARG A 822 6.62 15.57 24.82
CA ARG A 822 7.53 16.50 24.13
C ARG A 822 7.73 16.14 22.66
N ALA A 823 7.79 14.84 22.35
CA ALA A 823 7.89 14.33 20.99
C ALA A 823 6.55 14.32 20.22
N ARG A 824 5.42 14.65 20.87
CA ARG A 824 4.06 14.55 20.32
C ARG A 824 3.75 13.15 19.79
N VAL A 825 4.10 12.12 20.57
CA VAL A 825 3.80 10.71 20.29
C VAL A 825 2.49 10.34 21.00
N PRO A 826 1.43 9.98 20.27
CA PRO A 826 0.18 9.51 20.87
C PRO A 826 0.34 8.13 21.53
N VAL A 827 -0.32 7.93 22.67
CA VAL A 827 -0.23 6.69 23.46
C VAL A 827 -1.62 6.21 23.85
N TYR A 828 -1.90 4.95 23.58
CA TYR A 828 -3.01 4.20 24.18
C TYR A 828 -2.60 3.74 25.58
N ARG A 829 -3.43 3.94 26.60
CA ARG A 829 -3.23 3.43 27.96
C ARG A 829 -4.51 2.81 28.48
N PHE A 830 -4.47 1.55 28.94
CA PHE A 830 -5.67 0.85 29.42
C PHE A 830 -5.35 -0.35 30.31
N THR A 831 -6.38 -0.86 30.99
CA THR A 831 -6.29 -1.99 31.90
C THR A 831 -6.97 -3.24 31.32
N GLN A 832 -6.22 -4.33 31.25
CA GLN A 832 -6.69 -5.66 30.86
C GLN A 832 -7.07 -6.48 32.10
N LYS A 833 -8.34 -6.85 32.22
CA LYS A 833 -8.86 -7.66 33.33
C LYS A 833 -8.73 -9.15 33.06
N ALA A 834 -8.95 -9.98 34.08
CA ALA A 834 -9.03 -11.42 33.90
C ALA A 834 -10.09 -11.79 32.84
N GLY A 835 -9.71 -12.66 31.90
CA GLY A 835 -10.53 -13.08 30.77
C GLY A 835 -10.59 -12.11 29.59
N ASP A 836 -10.08 -10.89 29.71
CA ASP A 836 -9.97 -9.96 28.58
C ASP A 836 -8.86 -10.43 27.62
N LEU A 837 -9.14 -10.31 26.31
CA LEU A 837 -8.15 -10.47 25.25
C LEU A 837 -7.66 -9.09 24.79
N VAL A 838 -6.35 -8.96 24.61
CA VAL A 838 -5.72 -7.83 23.93
C VAL A 838 -5.25 -8.29 22.56
N TRP A 839 -5.71 -7.58 21.54
CA TRP A 839 -5.20 -7.68 20.18
C TRP A 839 -4.18 -6.57 19.95
N VAL A 840 -2.97 -6.94 19.58
CA VAL A 840 -1.91 -6.00 19.16
C VAL A 840 -1.77 -6.12 17.65
N GLY A 841 -2.08 -5.04 16.93
CA GLY A 841 -1.96 -4.98 15.48
C GLY A 841 -0.51 -5.05 15.01
N GLY A 842 -0.32 -5.42 13.74
CA GLY A 842 1.02 -5.51 13.15
C GLY A 842 1.78 -4.19 13.27
N GLY A 843 3.01 -4.26 13.78
CA GLY A 843 3.89 -3.09 13.93
C GLY A 843 3.59 -2.16 15.11
N CYS A 844 2.57 -2.45 15.93
CA CYS A 844 2.28 -1.64 17.12
C CYS A 844 3.41 -1.73 18.16
N VAL A 845 3.97 -0.58 18.54
CA VAL A 845 4.99 -0.48 19.59
C VAL A 845 4.28 -0.52 20.93
N HIS A 846 4.64 -1.43 21.82
CA HIS A 846 3.91 -1.59 23.07
C HIS A 846 4.79 -2.06 24.23
N TRP A 847 4.30 -1.80 25.45
CA TRP A 847 4.91 -2.25 26.71
C TRP A 847 3.81 -2.53 27.74
N VAL A 848 4.11 -3.38 28.72
CA VAL A 848 3.10 -3.94 29.62
C VAL A 848 3.63 -4.08 31.04
N GLN A 849 2.79 -3.80 32.03
CA GLN A 849 3.08 -4.04 33.44
C GLN A 849 1.95 -4.80 34.12
N SER A 850 2.24 -5.77 34.99
CA SER A 850 1.24 -6.34 35.89
C SER A 850 0.92 -5.40 37.06
N ILE A 851 -0.37 -5.19 37.30
CA ILE A 851 -0.88 -4.49 38.47
C ILE A 851 -1.04 -5.50 39.62
N GLY A 852 -1.53 -6.71 39.32
CA GLY A 852 -1.79 -7.77 40.29
C GLY A 852 -0.96 -9.04 40.07
N TRP A 853 -1.26 -10.08 40.85
CA TRP A 853 -0.80 -11.44 40.58
C TRP A 853 -1.68 -12.07 39.52
N CYS A 854 -1.10 -12.38 38.37
CA CYS A 854 -1.82 -12.98 37.26
C CYS A 854 -0.90 -13.83 36.39
N ASN A 855 -1.51 -14.67 35.55
CA ASN A 855 -0.83 -15.28 34.43
C ASN A 855 -1.37 -14.69 33.12
N ASN A 856 -0.57 -14.70 32.07
CA ASN A 856 -1.03 -14.42 30.71
C ASN A 856 -0.59 -15.54 29.79
N VAL A 857 -1.35 -15.76 28.71
CA VAL A 857 -0.89 -16.53 27.55
C VAL A 857 -0.87 -15.63 26.33
N ALA A 858 0.13 -15.80 25.47
CA ALA A 858 0.26 -15.04 24.24
C ALA A 858 0.93 -15.83 23.12
N TRP A 859 0.64 -15.44 21.89
CA TRP A 859 1.26 -15.93 20.65
C TRP A 859 1.05 -14.90 19.54
N ASN A 860 1.77 -15.04 18.44
CA ASN A 860 1.61 -14.18 17.27
C ASN A 860 0.63 -14.78 16.25
N VAL A 861 0.02 -13.91 15.47
CA VAL A 861 -0.77 -14.26 14.30
C VAL A 861 -0.37 -13.36 13.14
N GLY A 862 -0.42 -13.89 11.92
CA GLY A 862 -0.22 -13.13 10.70
C GLY A 862 -1.52 -12.99 9.93
N PRO A 863 -2.30 -11.91 10.17
CA PRO A 863 -3.45 -11.57 9.34
C PRO A 863 -3.12 -11.69 7.85
N MET A 864 -3.96 -12.40 7.09
CA MET A 864 -3.76 -12.62 5.66
C MET A 864 -4.12 -11.37 4.83
N THR A 865 -3.46 -10.24 5.12
CA THR A 865 -3.64 -8.94 4.46
C THR A 865 -2.33 -8.47 3.80
N ALA A 866 -2.46 -7.59 2.81
CA ALA A 866 -1.29 -7.04 2.12
C ALA A 866 -0.46 -6.14 3.06
N GLU A 867 -1.12 -5.39 3.93
CA GLU A 867 -0.53 -4.47 4.89
C GLU A 867 0.35 -5.22 5.90
N GLN A 868 -0.16 -6.31 6.49
CA GLN A 868 0.61 -7.16 7.40
C GLN A 868 1.87 -7.70 6.70
N LEU A 869 1.73 -8.24 5.48
CA LEU A 869 2.85 -8.82 4.75
C LEU A 869 3.91 -7.76 4.39
N LYS A 870 3.48 -6.57 3.95
CA LYS A 870 4.38 -5.45 3.64
C LYS A 870 5.16 -4.98 4.87
N MET A 871 4.51 -4.82 6.02
CA MET A 871 5.18 -4.47 7.27
C MET A 871 6.21 -5.52 7.69
N SER A 872 5.87 -6.81 7.55
CA SER A 872 6.79 -7.90 7.88
C SER A 872 7.99 -8.00 6.94
N LEU A 873 7.80 -7.73 5.64
CA LEU A 873 8.89 -7.63 4.66
C LEU A 873 9.79 -6.43 4.93
N TYR A 874 9.20 -5.27 5.27
CA TYR A 874 9.96 -4.09 5.68
C TYR A 874 10.81 -4.36 6.91
N SER A 875 10.21 -4.93 7.96
CA SER A 875 10.92 -5.33 9.18
C SER A 875 12.04 -6.32 8.86
N HIS A 876 11.82 -7.28 7.96
CA HIS A 876 12.85 -8.23 7.55
C HIS A 876 14.07 -7.57 6.90
N GLU A 877 13.85 -6.61 5.99
CA GLU A 877 14.94 -5.87 5.37
C GLU A 877 15.64 -4.92 6.36
N TRP A 878 14.88 -4.28 7.26
CA TRP A 878 15.44 -3.45 8.33
C TRP A 878 16.31 -4.26 9.32
N ASN A 879 15.87 -5.47 9.65
CA ASN A 879 16.62 -6.40 10.50
C ASN A 879 17.97 -6.78 9.87
N LYS A 880 18.00 -7.05 8.55
CA LYS A 880 19.26 -7.29 7.84
C LYS A 880 20.21 -6.10 7.95
N LEU A 881 19.71 -4.87 7.80
CA LEU A 881 20.53 -3.65 7.89
C LEU A 881 21.09 -3.41 9.31
N THR A 882 20.33 -3.79 10.33
CA THR A 882 20.69 -3.55 11.74
C THR A 882 21.39 -4.74 12.39
N ASN A 883 21.77 -5.77 11.61
CA ASN A 883 22.32 -7.04 12.10
C ASN A 883 21.45 -7.62 13.23
N TYR A 884 20.14 -7.64 13.00
CA TYR A 884 19.15 -8.31 13.83
C TYR A 884 18.59 -9.51 13.07
N ARG A 885 18.38 -10.62 13.76
CA ARG A 885 17.87 -11.84 13.14
C ARG A 885 16.35 -11.76 13.00
N SER A 886 15.86 -11.82 11.76
CA SER A 886 14.44 -12.12 11.53
C SER A 886 14.14 -13.55 12.01
N LEU A 887 13.15 -13.70 12.88
CA LEU A 887 12.71 -15.04 13.31
C LEU A 887 11.82 -15.69 12.26
N VAL A 888 11.06 -14.88 11.52
CA VAL A 888 10.23 -15.35 10.41
C VAL A 888 11.02 -15.24 9.10
N PRO A 889 11.35 -16.36 8.46
CA PRO A 889 12.06 -16.39 7.19
C PRO A 889 11.09 -16.00 6.07
N MET A 890 11.05 -14.69 5.75
CA MET A 890 10.04 -14.12 4.86
C MET A 890 10.12 -14.65 3.42
N GLN A 891 11.32 -14.96 2.92
CA GLN A 891 11.48 -15.53 1.58
C GLN A 891 10.87 -16.95 1.54
N HIS A 892 11.23 -17.81 2.50
CA HIS A 892 10.64 -19.14 2.68
C HIS A 892 9.11 -19.08 2.86
N LEU A 893 8.61 -18.17 3.70
CA LEU A 893 7.17 -18.00 3.94
C LEU A 893 6.43 -17.70 2.65
N CYS A 894 6.89 -16.76 1.82
CA CYS A 894 6.23 -16.42 0.55
C CYS A 894 6.18 -17.62 -0.41
N TRP A 895 7.24 -18.45 -0.47
CA TRP A 895 7.24 -19.67 -1.27
C TRP A 895 6.29 -20.75 -0.72
N GLN A 896 6.10 -20.84 0.60
CA GLN A 896 5.10 -21.74 1.19
C GLN A 896 3.67 -21.24 0.93
N LEU A 897 3.42 -19.94 1.05
CA LEU A 897 2.12 -19.35 0.75
C LEU A 897 1.69 -19.61 -0.69
N ALA A 898 2.62 -19.48 -1.65
CA ALA A 898 2.33 -19.77 -3.05
C ALA A 898 1.97 -21.24 -3.33
N GLN A 899 2.43 -22.17 -2.50
CA GLN A 899 2.10 -23.60 -2.62
C GLN A 899 0.81 -23.96 -1.89
N ASN A 900 0.56 -23.34 -0.73
CA ASN A 900 -0.46 -23.79 0.22
C ASN A 900 -1.75 -22.95 0.15
N VAL A 901 -1.69 -21.74 -0.41
CA VAL A 901 -2.79 -20.76 -0.35
C VAL A 901 -3.18 -20.28 -1.75
N ARG A 902 -4.49 -20.22 -1.98
CA ARG A 902 -5.08 -19.61 -3.16
C ARG A 902 -5.54 -18.20 -2.80
N PHE A 903 -4.96 -17.18 -3.44
CA PHE A 903 -5.34 -15.79 -3.16
C PHE A 903 -6.42 -15.32 -4.12
N SER A 904 -7.45 -14.72 -3.54
CA SER A 904 -8.50 -13.95 -4.22
C SER A 904 -8.20 -12.44 -4.21
N ASP A 905 -7.50 -11.96 -3.18
CA ASP A 905 -7.08 -10.57 -3.04
C ASP A 905 -5.85 -10.26 -3.91
N GLN A 906 -5.99 -9.28 -4.80
CA GLN A 906 -4.96 -8.86 -5.75
C GLN A 906 -3.74 -8.22 -5.06
N LYS A 907 -3.95 -7.44 -3.98
CA LYS A 907 -2.88 -6.70 -3.31
C LYS A 907 -1.90 -7.67 -2.67
N ILE A 908 -2.39 -8.65 -1.92
CA ILE A 908 -1.54 -9.66 -1.28
C ILE A 908 -0.89 -10.60 -2.30
N PHE A 909 -1.63 -11.01 -3.35
CA PHE A 909 -1.10 -11.80 -4.45
C PHE A 909 0.10 -11.09 -5.10
N ASN A 910 -0.03 -9.80 -5.40
CA ASN A 910 1.04 -9.00 -6.00
C ASN A 910 2.28 -8.94 -5.11
N VAL A 911 2.12 -8.78 -3.80
CA VAL A 911 3.25 -8.75 -2.86
C VAL A 911 3.99 -10.09 -2.84
N VAL A 912 3.26 -11.21 -2.72
CA VAL A 912 3.86 -12.56 -2.72
C VAL A 912 4.58 -12.82 -4.04
N LYS A 913 3.90 -12.58 -5.18
CA LYS A 913 4.46 -12.80 -6.52
C LYS A 913 5.73 -11.95 -6.75
N SER A 914 5.74 -10.70 -6.27
CA SER A 914 6.89 -9.79 -6.34
C SER A 914 8.08 -10.32 -5.53
N VAL A 915 7.86 -10.89 -4.34
CA VAL A 915 8.92 -11.54 -3.56
C VAL A 915 9.46 -12.77 -4.30
N MET A 916 8.58 -13.61 -4.85
CA MET A 916 8.99 -14.83 -5.55
C MET A 916 9.85 -14.55 -6.78
N ILE A 917 9.49 -13.57 -7.62
CA ILE A 917 10.25 -13.28 -8.84
C ILE A 917 11.67 -12.77 -8.52
N ARG A 918 11.80 -11.91 -7.50
CA ARG A 918 13.10 -11.45 -6.98
C ARG A 918 13.91 -12.60 -6.41
N SER A 919 13.28 -13.44 -5.58
CA SER A 919 13.89 -14.63 -5.01
C SER A 919 14.40 -15.59 -6.08
N LEU A 920 13.57 -15.90 -7.09
CA LEU A 920 13.90 -16.83 -8.15
C LEU A 920 15.09 -16.32 -8.97
N ALA A 921 15.03 -15.06 -9.39
CA ALA A 921 16.10 -14.41 -10.13
C ALA A 921 17.41 -14.39 -9.33
N TYR A 922 17.37 -13.99 -8.05
CA TYR A 922 18.57 -13.98 -7.22
C TYR A 922 19.15 -15.38 -6.99
N CYS A 923 18.33 -16.39 -6.72
CA CYS A 923 18.80 -17.77 -6.63
C CYS A 923 19.49 -18.20 -7.93
N LYS A 924 18.95 -17.84 -9.09
CA LYS A 924 19.53 -18.17 -10.39
C LYS A 924 20.88 -17.47 -10.61
N MET A 925 20.98 -16.19 -10.25
CA MET A 925 22.26 -15.45 -10.29
C MET A 925 23.32 -16.13 -9.41
N VAL A 926 22.98 -16.49 -8.17
CA VAL A 926 23.90 -17.17 -7.24
C VAL A 926 24.34 -18.53 -7.79
N HIS A 927 23.41 -19.31 -8.33
CA HIS A 927 23.70 -20.59 -8.95
C HIS A 927 24.68 -20.44 -10.13
N ASP A 928 24.40 -19.52 -11.04
CA ASP A 928 25.23 -19.32 -12.23
C ASP A 928 26.62 -18.74 -11.85
N TYR A 929 26.70 -17.90 -10.81
CA TYR A 929 27.97 -17.45 -10.24
C TYR A 929 28.80 -18.62 -9.69
N VAL A 930 28.20 -19.52 -8.91
CA VAL A 930 28.89 -20.71 -8.37
C VAL A 930 29.46 -21.55 -9.52
N LEU A 931 28.65 -21.85 -10.54
CA LEU A 931 29.08 -22.71 -11.65
C LEU A 931 30.14 -22.07 -12.56
N THR A 932 30.11 -20.75 -12.74
CA THR A 932 30.99 -20.07 -13.71
C THR A 932 32.26 -19.49 -13.09
N LYS A 933 32.20 -19.06 -11.83
CA LYS A 933 33.31 -18.35 -11.17
C LYS A 933 34.02 -19.19 -10.10
N THR A 934 33.51 -20.38 -9.78
CA THR A 934 34.05 -21.22 -8.70
C THR A 934 34.22 -22.65 -9.16
N LYS A 935 35.11 -23.42 -8.52
CA LYS A 935 35.27 -24.87 -8.78
C LYS A 935 34.27 -25.73 -8.02
N SER A 936 33.41 -25.11 -7.21
CA SER A 936 32.49 -25.81 -6.32
C SER A 936 31.35 -26.45 -7.11
N GLN A 937 31.06 -27.72 -6.80
CA GLN A 937 29.88 -28.40 -7.32
C GLN A 937 28.66 -28.10 -6.46
N ILE A 938 27.52 -27.92 -7.11
CA ILE A 938 26.22 -27.79 -6.44
C ILE A 938 25.62 -29.18 -6.30
N LYS A 939 25.37 -29.61 -5.06
CA LYS A 939 24.72 -30.89 -4.77
C LYS A 939 23.25 -30.67 -4.44
N PHE A 940 22.38 -31.48 -5.01
CA PHE A 940 20.97 -31.46 -4.65
C PHE A 940 20.75 -32.14 -3.30
N GLN A 941 20.11 -31.45 -2.36
CA GLN A 941 19.70 -31.99 -1.06
C GLN A 941 18.29 -31.47 -0.74
N PRO A 942 17.24 -32.27 -1.00
CA PRO A 942 15.87 -31.82 -0.81
C PRO A 942 15.56 -31.57 0.66
N ARG A 943 14.56 -30.71 0.90
CA ARG A 943 14.09 -30.45 2.26
C ARG A 943 13.34 -31.64 2.85
N ILE A 944 13.52 -31.85 4.13
CA ILE A 944 12.76 -32.81 4.92
C ILE A 944 11.51 -32.12 5.48
N LYS A 945 10.40 -32.86 5.63
CA LYS A 945 9.18 -32.33 6.23
C LYS A 945 9.45 -31.84 7.65
N GLY A 946 9.06 -30.60 7.96
CA GLY A 946 9.31 -29.96 9.25
C GLY A 946 10.71 -29.34 9.40
N GLU A 947 11.56 -29.41 8.37
CA GLU A 947 12.87 -28.77 8.39
C GLU A 947 12.74 -27.25 8.49
N ALA A 948 13.39 -26.66 9.49
CA ALA A 948 13.42 -25.21 9.69
C ALA A 948 14.14 -24.49 8.54
N ALA A 949 13.80 -23.22 8.31
CA ALA A 949 14.57 -22.41 7.38
C ALA A 949 15.98 -22.14 7.91
N HIS A 950 16.94 -22.01 7.00
CA HIS A 950 18.35 -21.83 7.34
C HIS A 950 18.72 -20.36 7.42
N TYR A 951 19.68 -20.07 8.30
CA TYR A 951 20.23 -18.73 8.51
C TYR A 951 21.75 -18.79 8.45
N CYS A 952 22.36 -17.72 7.96
CA CYS A 952 23.81 -17.60 7.89
C CYS A 952 24.42 -17.58 9.29
N HIS A 953 25.38 -18.45 9.56
CA HIS A 953 26.05 -18.53 10.85
C HIS A 953 26.82 -17.25 11.23
N THR A 954 27.24 -16.45 10.25
CA THR A 954 28.04 -15.24 10.48
C THR A 954 27.20 -13.98 10.66
N CYS A 955 26.16 -13.80 9.84
CA CYS A 955 25.39 -12.56 9.80
C CYS A 955 23.88 -12.74 10.06
N ASP A 956 23.45 -13.95 10.40
CA ASP A 956 22.05 -14.28 10.76
C ASP A 956 20.99 -13.95 9.71
N ILE A 957 21.36 -13.64 8.47
CA ILE A 957 20.39 -13.46 7.38
C ILE A 957 19.81 -14.81 6.95
N GLU A 958 18.55 -14.81 6.52
CA GLU A 958 17.92 -15.98 5.89
C GLU A 958 18.72 -16.43 4.67
N VAL A 959 18.94 -17.74 4.55
CA VAL A 959 19.60 -18.38 3.41
C VAL A 959 18.61 -19.31 2.74
N PHE A 960 18.07 -18.89 1.60
CA PHE A 960 17.04 -19.61 0.86
C PHE A 960 17.62 -20.36 -0.34
N ASN A 961 17.20 -21.63 -0.48
CA ASN A 961 17.52 -22.57 -1.56
C ASN A 961 18.99 -23.00 -1.70
N LEU A 962 19.93 -22.06 -1.90
CA LEU A 962 21.35 -22.35 -2.09
C LEU A 962 22.12 -22.13 -0.79
N LEU A 963 22.49 -23.24 -0.14
CA LEU A 963 23.15 -23.25 1.17
C LEU A 963 24.66 -23.44 0.99
N PHE A 964 25.46 -22.55 1.59
CA PHE A 964 26.91 -22.72 1.67
C PHE A 964 27.25 -23.38 2.99
N VAL A 965 27.73 -24.61 2.96
CA VAL A 965 27.90 -25.42 4.16
C VAL A 965 29.38 -25.70 4.40
N LYS A 966 29.80 -25.47 5.65
CA LYS A 966 31.14 -25.80 6.12
C LYS A 966 31.06 -26.50 7.47
N GLU A 967 31.93 -27.48 7.66
CA GLU A 967 32.02 -28.22 8.92
C GLU A 967 32.81 -27.43 9.97
N PHE A 968 32.25 -27.34 11.17
CA PHE A 968 32.89 -26.75 12.35
C PHE A 968 32.64 -27.68 13.55
N HIS A 969 33.72 -28.27 14.09
CA HIS A 969 33.67 -29.16 15.27
C HIS A 969 32.58 -30.24 15.16
N ASN A 970 32.61 -31.04 14.09
CA ASN A 970 31.64 -32.10 13.78
C ASN A 970 30.18 -31.63 13.62
N LYS A 971 29.96 -30.33 13.36
CA LYS A 971 28.64 -29.76 13.03
C LYS A 971 28.72 -28.97 11.73
N PHE A 972 27.79 -29.25 10.83
CA PHE A 972 27.64 -28.48 9.61
C PHE A 972 26.94 -27.15 9.90
N LYS A 973 27.54 -26.05 9.44
CA LYS A 973 27.01 -24.69 9.59
C LYS A 973 26.68 -24.12 8.22
N VAL A 974 25.56 -23.41 8.12
CA VAL A 974 25.09 -22.77 6.89
C VAL A 974 25.57 -21.32 6.84
N PHE A 975 25.96 -20.85 5.66
CA PHE A 975 26.44 -19.51 5.38
C PHE A 975 25.71 -18.97 4.15
N CYS A 976 25.60 -17.63 4.04
CA CYS A 976 25.13 -16.98 2.82
C CYS A 976 26.27 -16.84 1.81
N VAL A 977 25.91 -16.61 0.53
CA VAL A 977 26.89 -16.44 -0.55
C VAL A 977 27.88 -15.31 -0.29
N GLN A 978 27.44 -14.20 0.32
CA GLN A 978 28.31 -13.05 0.57
C GLN A 978 29.35 -13.34 1.66
N CYS A 979 28.97 -14.05 2.74
CA CYS A 979 29.92 -14.46 3.77
C CYS A 979 30.88 -15.54 3.25
N ALA A 980 30.40 -16.48 2.43
CA ALA A 980 31.25 -17.48 1.79
C ALA A 980 32.24 -16.83 0.79
N LYS A 981 31.80 -15.82 0.02
CA LYS A 981 32.65 -15.04 -0.90
C LYS A 981 33.71 -14.19 -0.19
N LYS A 982 33.39 -13.62 0.99
CA LYS A 982 34.36 -12.87 1.81
C LYS A 982 35.41 -13.80 2.45
N ALA A 983 35.04 -15.04 2.69
CA ALA A 983 35.95 -16.10 3.09
C ALA A 983 36.56 -16.79 1.84
N ASN A 984 37.15 -17.96 2.03
CA ASN A 984 37.59 -18.79 0.92
C ASN A 984 36.44 -19.67 0.40
N PHE A 985 35.87 -19.31 -0.75
CA PHE A 985 34.70 -19.97 -1.33
C PHE A 985 34.88 -21.48 -1.57
N GLU A 986 36.12 -21.93 -1.84
CA GLU A 986 36.45 -23.34 -2.11
C GLU A 986 36.32 -24.24 -0.86
N GLU A 987 36.24 -23.67 0.34
CA GLU A 987 36.07 -24.42 1.59
C GLU A 987 34.62 -24.80 1.90
N TYR A 988 33.68 -24.40 1.04
CA TYR A 988 32.25 -24.59 1.25
C TYR A 988 31.67 -25.61 0.26
N VAL A 989 30.85 -26.51 0.78
CA VAL A 989 29.98 -27.37 -0.03
C VAL A 989 28.70 -26.60 -0.32
N VAL A 990 28.30 -26.51 -1.59
CA VAL A 990 27.08 -25.82 -1.99
C VAL A 990 25.95 -26.83 -2.15
N LEU A 991 24.84 -26.62 -1.44
CA LEU A 991 23.66 -27.46 -1.49
C LEU A 991 22.48 -26.69 -2.10
N GLN A 992 21.71 -27.34 -2.97
CA GLN A 992 20.46 -26.81 -3.51
C GLN A 992 19.28 -27.59 -2.94
N GLN A 993 18.33 -26.87 -2.33
CA GLN A 993 17.17 -27.47 -1.67
C GLN A 993 15.97 -27.73 -2.59
N ILE A 994 15.77 -26.87 -3.58
CA ILE A 994 14.65 -26.91 -4.53
C ILE A 994 15.22 -26.65 -5.93
N THR A 995 14.84 -27.48 -6.90
CA THR A 995 15.29 -27.34 -8.29
C THR A 995 14.72 -26.04 -8.91
N PHE A 996 15.37 -25.52 -9.97
CA PHE A 996 14.84 -24.33 -10.64
C PHE A 996 13.58 -24.64 -11.44
N GLU A 997 13.45 -25.87 -11.91
CA GLU A 997 12.24 -26.40 -12.53
C GLU A 997 11.08 -26.34 -11.55
N ASP A 998 11.25 -26.88 -10.34
CA ASP A 998 10.20 -26.86 -9.31
C ASP A 998 9.85 -25.43 -8.87
N LEU A 999 10.85 -24.56 -8.67
CA LEU A 999 10.60 -23.15 -8.32
C LEU A 999 9.86 -22.40 -9.44
N SER A 1000 10.22 -22.67 -10.70
CA SER A 1000 9.57 -22.08 -11.87
C SER A 1000 8.13 -22.57 -11.98
N ASP A 1001 7.89 -23.86 -11.76
CA ASP A 1001 6.56 -24.46 -11.80
C ASP A 1001 5.66 -23.96 -10.66
N ILE A 1002 6.21 -23.78 -9.46
CA ILE A 1002 5.48 -23.15 -8.34
C ILE A 1002 5.16 -21.69 -8.70
N PHE A 1003 6.13 -20.95 -9.23
CA PHE A 1003 5.93 -19.57 -9.65
C PHE A 1003 4.85 -19.44 -10.72
N ASP A 1004 4.90 -20.19 -11.81
CA ASP A 1004 3.96 -20.08 -12.93
C ASP A 1004 2.55 -20.57 -12.58
N ARG A 1005 2.42 -21.58 -11.70
CA ARG A 1005 1.12 -22.05 -11.19
C ARG A 1005 0.49 -21.10 -10.19
N PHE A 1006 1.28 -20.25 -9.53
CA PHE A 1006 0.76 -19.26 -8.59
C PHE A 1006 0.04 -18.13 -9.34
N GLN A 1007 -1.28 -18.23 -9.39
CA GLN A 1007 -2.17 -17.33 -10.12
C GLN A 1007 -3.26 -16.78 -9.20
N LEU A 1008 -3.79 -15.61 -9.54
CA LEU A 1008 -4.91 -15.03 -8.84
C LEU A 1008 -6.19 -15.83 -9.15
N HIS A 1009 -6.97 -16.14 -8.12
CA HIS A 1009 -8.22 -16.88 -8.27
C HIS A 1009 -9.44 -15.94 -8.17
N PRO A 1010 -10.47 -16.12 -9.02
CA PRO A 1010 -11.70 -15.35 -8.91
C PRO A 1010 -12.43 -15.70 -7.61
N ALA A 1011 -12.83 -14.68 -6.85
CA ALA A 1011 -13.61 -14.85 -5.64
C ALA A 1011 -15.01 -15.40 -6.00
N LYS A 1012 -15.39 -16.56 -5.46
CA LYS A 1012 -16.74 -17.13 -5.64
C LYS A 1012 -17.80 -16.42 -4.78
N THR A 1013 -17.39 -15.57 -3.85
CA THR A 1013 -18.24 -14.80 -2.94
C THR A 1013 -17.40 -13.62 -2.43
N PRO A 1014 -17.95 -12.42 -2.21
CA PRO A 1014 -17.20 -11.28 -1.68
C PRO A 1014 -16.91 -11.47 -0.18
N LEU A 1015 -15.99 -12.37 0.15
CA LEU A 1015 -15.37 -12.51 1.46
C LEU A 1015 -13.87 -12.72 1.24
N LEU A 1016 -13.05 -11.97 1.98
CA LEU A 1016 -11.60 -12.09 1.96
C LEU A 1016 -11.17 -13.51 2.38
N CYS A 1017 -10.21 -14.05 1.61
CA CYS A 1017 -9.67 -15.42 1.55
C CYS A 1017 -10.47 -16.38 0.67
#